data_AF-A0A101GTF4-F1
#
_entry.id   AF-A0A101GTF4-F1
#
_cell.length_a   1.000
_cell.length_b   1.000
_cell.length_c   1.000
_cell.angle_alpha   90.00
_cell.angle_beta   90.00
_cell.angle_gamma   90.00
#
_symmetry.space_group_name_H-M   'P 1'
#
loop_
_entity.id
_entity.type
_entity.pdbx_description
1 polymer ?
#
loop_
_entity_poly.entity_id
_entity_poly.type
_entity_poly.pdbx_seq_one_letter_code
_entity_poly.pdbx_strand_id
1 'polypeptide(L)'
;MVRISQEVFNMRKTPGYAAVLLLVLVILMGMDLPCSAASQTVDVAADGYNITISVNGNPVKFDQPPYINNGRTMVPVRFVSEALGAYVTWDSITGTVKITDDKIIELKIGSNEAIKDSYSITLDAPAEITGGRTMVPLRFVSEALGAQVSWNQGNRTITPNTAVEKKLLSDNFENGSSKWTLEEGWRIDTVDGNNVLKGNGHSWVRLKGNDWDNYSCEAKFNIISGYMYFSYRLSDSTDGLNRYCIGVGNNEIYLNRQRGNQFSELANAPLKLDNGWHKIDIKGYEGYIDIYIDDVLRIAYKDENYINSGSIGFETLDSSSCLVDDVEIAATNSSNLTDGKTSPVELKPGGNPSQNAADKVINSDLTTSGGQSAADEVISQDQTWSGEVHVNNTVQVLKGVTLTIKPGTIIKFRHYRGYKEPEKRCGLIINGTLKAIGTPDRQIVFTSDASDPINGDWHMLRLENGGSESIIKYAVVEFAQQGINLWNCSPTISHTVVRWNNWEGIYLESYCKALIENNLIYENGYNGIAMEQFNDATIRYNTIMRSGTHGIHVDASTANVDHNLLKENKASGLSVDDNGTLNASNNTIENNDGPDIAVGEGHNKVFAKGNLFRNNGGGINPSPKSEIENIPGGGAGSLVYGYKVPAGYELGYIPGDSLKDRYMYVYPDDETRQIVNKIGEGLGLTWSLAWDGQNIWTAALWGDVYKLDPNTGEIKTHWIYPGPQAWGMTFDGENLWINDFAEKKVYQMTLDGKVLSSFTIPDPTGGAKGITWDGNYLYILGWTSSKIYQVDKQGQLIGTIQIQEGIAVGGLTWDGNYFWAPGGKGIVKIDRQGKIVGAIYSASEGTWDLAWDGSYLWACQRTNENWHDAKIFKLKILSDKP
;
A
#
# COMPACT_ATOMS: atom_id res chain seq x y z
N MET A 1 23.99 -8.36 -51.99
CA MET A 1 22.97 -9.40 -52.23
C MET A 1 21.90 -9.22 -51.15
N VAL A 2 20.77 -8.55 -51.43
CA VAL A 2 19.42 -9.13 -51.65
C VAL A 2 18.97 -9.93 -50.40
N ARG A 3 17.94 -9.62 -49.59
CA ARG A 3 16.64 -8.88 -49.65
C ARG A 3 16.22 -8.52 -48.19
N ILE A 4 15.78 -7.30 -47.85
CA ILE A 4 14.38 -6.75 -47.80
C ILE A 4 13.50 -7.49 -46.75
N SER A 5 12.80 -6.87 -45.78
CA SER A 5 12.11 -5.55 -45.73
C SER A 5 11.95 -4.96 -44.32
N GLN A 6 12.02 -3.61 -44.25
CA GLN A 6 11.45 -2.73 -43.23
C GLN A 6 10.40 -1.81 -43.92
N GLU A 7 9.38 -1.42 -43.15
CA GLU A 7 8.70 -0.09 -43.14
C GLU A 7 7.50 0.29 -44.06
N VAL A 8 6.39 0.67 -43.38
CA VAL A 8 5.75 2.02 -43.30
C VAL A 8 5.27 2.75 -44.60
N PHE A 9 4.02 3.25 -44.54
CA PHE A 9 3.35 4.35 -45.30
C PHE A 9 3.20 4.29 -46.85
N ASN A 10 1.95 4.25 -47.34
CA ASN A 10 1.24 5.39 -47.94
C ASN A 10 0.04 4.97 -48.81
N MET A 11 -1.12 5.58 -48.54
CA MET A 11 -2.26 5.66 -49.45
C MET A 11 -1.97 6.63 -50.60
N ARG A 12 -2.31 6.28 -51.85
CA ARG A 12 -2.57 7.23 -52.95
C ARG A 12 -3.55 6.66 -54.00
N LYS A 13 -4.62 7.47 -54.26
CA LYS A 13 -5.23 7.83 -55.58
C LYS A 13 -6.15 6.80 -56.28
N THR A 14 -7.33 7.04 -56.90
CA THR A 14 -8.35 8.11 -57.20
C THR A 14 -9.35 7.49 -58.26
N PRO A 15 -10.38 8.13 -58.89
CA PRO A 15 -11.33 9.23 -58.56
C PRO A 15 -12.82 9.01 -59.02
N GLY A 16 -13.72 9.96 -58.67
CA GLY A 16 -15.06 10.15 -59.31
C GLY A 16 -15.78 11.49 -58.97
N TYR A 17 -15.71 12.45 -59.91
CA TYR A 17 -16.41 13.74 -60.19
C TYR A 17 -17.86 13.95 -59.67
N ALA A 18 -18.51 15.13 -59.51
CA ALA A 18 -18.37 16.59 -59.77
C ALA A 18 -19.46 17.29 -58.89
N ALA A 19 -19.44 18.57 -58.46
CA ALA A 19 -19.55 19.81 -59.24
C ALA A 19 -19.30 21.04 -58.34
N VAL A 20 -18.88 22.14 -58.98
CA VAL A 20 -18.10 23.26 -58.43
C VAL A 20 -18.92 24.54 -58.25
N LEU A 21 -18.60 25.29 -57.19
CA LEU A 21 -18.92 26.70 -56.91
C LEU A 21 -18.44 27.66 -58.02
N LEU A 22 -19.31 28.59 -58.43
CA LEU A 22 -19.05 30.00 -58.81
C LEU A 22 -20.44 30.62 -59.09
N LEU A 23 -20.84 31.84 -58.69
CA LEU A 23 -20.13 33.12 -58.81
C LEU A 23 -20.92 34.26 -58.09
N VAL A 24 -20.24 34.97 -57.17
CA VAL A 24 -20.09 36.44 -56.95
C VAL A 24 -21.30 37.41 -56.73
N LEU A 25 -21.03 38.27 -55.71
CA LEU A 25 -21.57 39.58 -55.31
C LEU A 25 -22.12 40.53 -56.40
N VAL A 26 -23.14 41.34 -56.07
CA VAL A 26 -23.08 42.83 -55.86
C VAL A 26 -24.38 43.31 -55.16
N ILE A 27 -24.21 44.26 -54.24
CA ILE A 27 -25.17 44.86 -53.30
C ILE A 27 -25.93 46.05 -53.92
N LEU A 28 -27.25 46.20 -53.68
CA LEU A 28 -27.98 47.44 -53.30
C LEU A 28 -29.53 47.33 -53.47
N MET A 29 -30.24 47.50 -52.34
CA MET A 29 -31.51 48.23 -52.06
C MET A 29 -32.73 48.25 -53.01
N GLY A 30 -33.92 48.02 -52.41
CA GLY A 30 -35.25 48.57 -52.80
C GLY A 30 -36.39 47.53 -52.83
N MET A 31 -37.11 47.23 -51.73
CA MET A 31 -38.40 47.84 -51.25
C MET A 31 -39.51 47.83 -52.34
N ASP A 32 -40.74 47.32 -52.21
CA ASP A 32 -41.64 46.89 -51.11
C ASP A 32 -42.78 45.96 -51.67
N LEU A 33 -43.36 45.07 -50.82
CA LEU A 33 -44.79 44.63 -50.64
C LEU A 33 -45.74 44.28 -51.83
N PRO A 34 -46.90 43.56 -51.63
CA PRO A 34 -47.29 42.50 -50.68
C PRO A 34 -48.10 41.30 -51.30
N CYS A 35 -48.55 40.37 -50.42
CA CYS A 35 -49.79 39.52 -50.51
C CYS A 35 -49.72 38.20 -51.34
N SER A 36 -49.65 36.99 -50.76
CA SER A 36 -50.62 36.14 -50.00
C SER A 36 -51.63 35.33 -50.84
N ALA A 37 -51.61 34.00 -50.68
CA ALA A 37 -52.80 33.11 -50.60
C ALA A 37 -52.41 31.72 -50.04
N ALA A 38 -53.28 31.19 -49.18
CA ALA A 38 -53.00 30.17 -48.14
C ALA A 38 -53.17 28.69 -48.56
N SER A 39 -52.57 27.78 -47.78
CA SER A 39 -53.13 26.46 -47.47
C SER A 39 -52.76 26.05 -46.04
N GLN A 40 -53.72 25.44 -45.35
CA GLN A 40 -53.82 25.28 -43.90
C GLN A 40 -52.71 24.41 -43.28
N THR A 41 -52.10 24.90 -42.21
CA THR A 41 -51.35 24.10 -41.24
C THR A 41 -52.33 23.36 -40.33
N VAL A 42 -52.22 22.02 -40.29
CA VAL A 42 -52.76 21.22 -39.20
C VAL A 42 -51.66 21.14 -38.15
N ASP A 43 -51.85 21.83 -37.03
CA ASP A 43 -51.04 21.68 -35.83
C ASP A 43 -51.18 20.25 -35.31
N VAL A 44 -50.09 19.49 -35.33
CA VAL A 44 -49.91 18.34 -34.43
C VAL A 44 -48.88 18.75 -33.41
N ALA A 45 -49.38 19.15 -32.24
CA ALA A 45 -48.56 19.43 -31.07
C ALA A 45 -47.71 18.19 -30.73
N ALA A 46 -46.39 18.34 -30.76
CA ALA A 46 -45.50 17.44 -30.04
C ALA A 46 -45.68 17.72 -28.55
N ASP A 47 -46.35 16.83 -27.83
CA ASP A 47 -46.46 16.91 -26.36
C ASP A 47 -45.05 16.77 -25.74
N GLY A 48 -44.40 17.91 -25.52
CA GLY A 48 -43.14 18.03 -24.81
C GLY A 48 -43.35 17.79 -23.31
N TYR A 49 -43.08 16.57 -22.86
CA TYR A 49 -42.94 16.27 -21.44
C TYR A 49 -41.59 16.78 -20.92
N ASN A 50 -41.51 18.06 -20.53
CA ASN A 50 -40.36 18.58 -19.79
C ASN A 50 -40.34 17.96 -18.38
N ILE A 51 -39.63 16.84 -18.22
CA ILE A 51 -39.37 16.20 -16.92
C ILE A 51 -38.15 16.88 -16.29
N THR A 52 -38.31 17.37 -15.06
CA THR A 52 -37.19 17.89 -14.27
C THR A 52 -36.76 16.84 -13.25
N ILE A 53 -35.45 16.63 -13.08
CA ILE A 53 -34.90 15.70 -12.08
C ILE A 53 -34.06 16.52 -11.12
N SER A 54 -34.28 16.35 -9.81
CA SER A 54 -33.47 16.97 -8.76
C SER A 54 -32.97 15.90 -7.82
N VAL A 55 -31.67 15.80 -7.59
CA VAL A 55 -31.06 14.81 -6.68
C VAL A 55 -30.63 15.52 -5.40
N ASN A 56 -31.06 15.03 -4.24
CA ASN A 56 -30.80 15.67 -2.94
C ASN A 56 -31.18 17.17 -2.91
N GLY A 57 -32.28 17.53 -3.58
CA GLY A 57 -32.74 18.92 -3.72
C GLY A 57 -32.05 19.77 -4.79
N ASN A 58 -31.03 19.24 -5.48
CA ASN A 58 -30.28 19.97 -6.52
C ASN A 58 -30.72 19.56 -7.94
N PRO A 59 -31.10 20.49 -8.83
CA PRO A 59 -31.47 20.17 -10.21
C PRO A 59 -30.30 19.55 -10.99
N VAL A 60 -30.56 18.45 -11.71
CA VAL A 60 -29.58 17.79 -12.57
C VAL A 60 -29.77 18.26 -14.01
N LYS A 61 -28.70 18.77 -14.64
CA LYS A 61 -28.70 19.19 -16.04
C LYS A 61 -28.17 18.05 -16.92
N PHE A 62 -28.95 17.66 -17.92
CA PHE A 62 -28.59 16.60 -18.85
C PHE A 62 -28.19 17.16 -20.21
N ASP A 63 -27.19 16.54 -20.85
CA ASP A 63 -26.85 16.79 -22.25
C ASP A 63 -27.71 15.97 -23.22
N GLN A 64 -28.23 14.83 -22.75
CA GLN A 64 -29.30 14.07 -23.37
C GLN A 64 -30.55 14.13 -22.48
N PRO A 65 -31.66 14.78 -22.92
CA PRO A 65 -32.85 14.93 -22.10
C PRO A 65 -33.45 13.59 -21.65
N PRO A 66 -33.94 13.48 -20.39
CA PRO A 66 -34.77 12.36 -19.96
C PRO A 66 -36.01 12.21 -20.83
N TYR A 67 -36.47 10.98 -21.03
CA TYR A 67 -37.71 10.70 -21.78
C TYR A 67 -38.52 9.58 -21.14
N ILE A 68 -39.75 9.38 -21.60
CA ILE A 68 -40.61 8.28 -21.18
C ILE A 68 -40.57 7.19 -22.25
N ASN A 69 -40.23 5.96 -21.86
CA ASN A 69 -40.32 4.77 -22.69
C ASN A 69 -41.10 3.70 -21.95
N ASN A 70 -42.16 3.16 -22.55
CA ASN A 70 -43.07 2.17 -21.95
C ASN A 70 -43.52 2.49 -20.50
N GLY A 71 -43.81 3.77 -20.22
CA GLY A 71 -44.24 4.21 -18.88
C GLY A 71 -43.12 4.23 -17.82
N ARG A 72 -41.84 4.24 -18.25
CA ARG A 72 -40.67 4.45 -17.39
C ARG A 72 -39.90 5.69 -17.83
N THR A 73 -39.48 6.50 -16.85
CA THR A 73 -38.58 7.63 -17.11
C THR A 73 -37.17 7.12 -17.28
N MET A 74 -36.63 7.27 -18.49
CA MET A 74 -35.28 6.91 -18.88
C MET A 74 -34.36 8.11 -18.70
N VAL A 75 -33.21 7.89 -18.05
CA VAL A 75 -32.26 8.94 -17.70
C VAL A 75 -30.83 8.54 -18.06
N PRO A 76 -29.96 9.50 -18.42
CA PRO A 76 -28.54 9.23 -18.58
C PRO A 76 -27.95 8.75 -17.25
N VAL A 77 -27.50 7.49 -17.21
CA VAL A 77 -27.07 6.81 -15.98
C VAL A 77 -26.03 7.59 -15.18
N ARG A 78 -25.02 8.14 -15.88
CA ARG A 78 -23.92 8.91 -15.27
C ARG A 78 -24.40 10.07 -14.41
N PHE A 79 -25.28 10.90 -14.96
CA PHE A 79 -25.68 12.16 -14.32
C PHE A 79 -26.48 11.96 -13.03
N VAL A 80 -27.29 10.90 -12.97
CA VAL A 80 -28.07 10.59 -11.77
C VAL A 80 -27.22 9.87 -10.74
N SER A 81 -26.41 8.90 -11.16
CA SER A 81 -25.53 8.16 -10.26
C SER A 81 -24.46 9.05 -9.62
N GLU A 82 -23.80 9.92 -10.39
CA GLU A 82 -22.79 10.85 -9.86
C GLU A 82 -23.41 11.90 -8.93
N ALA A 83 -24.63 12.37 -9.22
CA ALA A 83 -25.35 13.28 -8.32
C ALA A 83 -25.76 12.60 -7.00
N LEU A 84 -25.88 11.27 -6.98
CA LEU A 84 -26.09 10.44 -5.78
C LEU A 84 -24.77 10.04 -5.09
N GLY A 85 -23.61 10.46 -5.61
CA GLY A 85 -22.30 10.18 -5.03
C GLY A 85 -21.59 8.93 -5.59
N ALA A 86 -22.17 8.27 -6.61
CA ALA A 86 -21.61 7.07 -7.23
C ALA A 86 -20.80 7.39 -8.50
N TYR A 87 -19.71 6.66 -8.73
CA TYR A 87 -18.86 6.77 -9.92
C TYR A 87 -19.37 5.87 -11.06
N VAL A 88 -19.32 6.34 -12.32
CA VAL A 88 -19.83 5.56 -13.47
C VAL A 88 -18.77 5.35 -14.55
N THR A 89 -18.48 4.08 -14.83
CA THR A 89 -17.57 3.64 -15.91
C THR A 89 -18.33 2.89 -17.01
N TRP A 90 -17.74 2.86 -18.20
CA TRP A 90 -18.26 2.16 -19.38
C TRP A 90 -17.21 1.22 -19.93
N ASP A 91 -17.54 -0.06 -20.03
CA ASP A 91 -16.76 -1.05 -20.75
C ASP A 91 -17.32 -1.18 -22.17
N SER A 92 -16.57 -0.64 -23.14
CA SER A 92 -16.93 -0.70 -24.55
C SER A 92 -16.80 -2.09 -25.18
N ILE A 93 -16.03 -2.99 -24.58
CA ILE A 93 -15.82 -4.36 -25.09
C ILE A 93 -17.03 -5.22 -24.74
N THR A 94 -17.49 -5.17 -23.49
CA THR A 94 -18.62 -5.98 -23.03
C THR A 94 -19.98 -5.29 -23.18
N GLY A 95 -19.97 -3.98 -23.44
CA GLY A 95 -21.19 -3.18 -23.52
C GLY A 95 -21.84 -3.00 -22.15
N THR A 96 -21.03 -2.81 -21.10
CA THR A 96 -21.48 -2.80 -19.70
C THR A 96 -21.21 -1.45 -19.05
N VAL A 97 -22.22 -0.87 -18.43
CA VAL A 97 -22.07 0.26 -17.50
C VAL A 97 -21.82 -0.29 -16.11
N LYS A 98 -20.79 0.20 -15.43
CA LYS A 98 -20.52 -0.12 -14.03
C LYS A 98 -20.62 1.13 -13.17
N ILE A 99 -21.51 1.09 -12.20
CA ILE A 99 -21.81 2.16 -11.24
C ILE A 99 -21.22 1.72 -9.89
N THR A 100 -20.51 2.61 -9.19
CA THR A 100 -19.77 2.25 -7.96
C THR A 100 -19.88 3.32 -6.89
N ASP A 101 -20.41 2.96 -5.72
CA ASP A 101 -20.37 3.71 -4.45
C ASP A 101 -19.86 2.78 -3.32
N ASP A 102 -20.64 2.57 -2.25
CA ASP A 102 -20.45 1.44 -1.32
C ASP A 102 -20.89 0.09 -1.92
N LYS A 103 -21.58 0.14 -3.07
CA LYS A 103 -22.11 -0.99 -3.84
C LYS A 103 -21.54 -0.96 -5.27
N ILE A 104 -21.56 -2.10 -5.96
CA ILE A 104 -21.20 -2.25 -7.37
C ILE A 104 -22.46 -2.66 -8.14
N ILE A 105 -22.88 -1.85 -9.11
CA ILE A 105 -23.99 -2.19 -10.02
C ILE A 105 -23.45 -2.29 -11.46
N GLU A 106 -23.53 -3.47 -12.07
CA GLU A 106 -23.11 -3.73 -13.44
C GLU A 106 -24.32 -3.96 -14.33
N LEU A 107 -24.36 -3.28 -15.47
CA LEU A 107 -25.57 -3.09 -16.25
C LEU A 107 -25.24 -3.21 -17.73
N LYS A 108 -25.66 -4.31 -18.35
CA LYS A 108 -25.35 -4.59 -19.75
C LYS A 108 -26.38 -3.97 -20.69
N ILE A 109 -25.94 -3.32 -21.76
CA ILE A 109 -26.84 -2.74 -22.77
C ILE A 109 -27.71 -3.82 -23.41
N GLY A 110 -29.01 -3.55 -23.52
CA GLY A 110 -30.01 -4.46 -24.05
C GLY A 110 -30.51 -5.50 -23.03
N SER A 111 -29.95 -5.54 -21.81
CA SER A 111 -30.37 -6.44 -20.74
C SER A 111 -31.43 -5.81 -19.84
N ASN A 112 -32.40 -6.62 -19.41
CA ASN A 112 -33.31 -6.30 -18.30
C ASN A 112 -32.74 -6.74 -16.94
N GLU A 113 -31.50 -7.22 -16.91
CA GLU A 113 -30.81 -7.63 -15.69
C GLU A 113 -29.57 -6.77 -15.45
N ALA A 114 -29.36 -6.40 -14.19
CA ALA A 114 -28.12 -5.84 -13.67
C ALA A 114 -27.59 -6.73 -12.55
N ILE A 115 -26.29 -6.66 -12.27
CA ILE A 115 -25.66 -7.33 -11.14
C ILE A 115 -25.34 -6.28 -10.09
N LYS A 116 -25.92 -6.39 -8.90
CA LYS A 116 -25.60 -5.56 -7.73
C LYS A 116 -24.89 -6.39 -6.68
N ASP A 117 -23.64 -6.08 -6.37
CA ASP A 117 -22.82 -6.77 -5.34
C ASP A 117 -22.85 -8.31 -5.48
N SER A 118 -22.78 -8.79 -6.73
CA SER A 118 -22.88 -10.21 -7.14
C SER A 118 -24.30 -10.81 -7.20
N TYR A 119 -25.36 -10.05 -6.90
CA TYR A 119 -26.75 -10.49 -7.02
C TYR A 119 -27.42 -9.92 -8.28
N SER A 120 -28.18 -10.74 -9.00
CA SER A 120 -28.96 -10.26 -10.15
C SER A 120 -30.20 -9.49 -9.67
N ILE A 121 -30.40 -8.29 -10.23
CA ILE A 121 -31.56 -7.42 -10.02
C ILE A 121 -32.18 -7.05 -11.38
N THR A 122 -33.50 -7.07 -11.45
CA THR A 122 -34.23 -6.82 -12.71
C THR A 122 -34.57 -5.35 -12.88
N LEU A 123 -34.41 -4.83 -14.10
CA LEU A 123 -34.88 -3.52 -14.52
C LEU A 123 -36.26 -3.61 -15.16
N ASP A 124 -37.12 -2.63 -14.87
CA ASP A 124 -38.44 -2.52 -15.48
C ASP A 124 -38.41 -2.19 -16.98
N ALA A 125 -37.26 -1.70 -17.48
CA ALA A 125 -36.98 -1.49 -18.90
C ALA A 125 -35.47 -1.67 -19.14
N PRO A 126 -35.06 -2.19 -20.32
CA PRO A 126 -33.66 -2.48 -20.59
C PRO A 126 -32.84 -1.21 -20.64
N ALA A 127 -31.56 -1.30 -20.27
CA ALA A 127 -30.63 -0.21 -20.55
C ALA A 127 -30.39 -0.10 -22.06
N GLU A 128 -30.45 1.12 -22.58
CA GLU A 128 -30.34 1.38 -24.01
C GLU A 128 -29.39 2.56 -24.29
N ILE A 129 -28.87 2.65 -25.52
CA ILE A 129 -28.06 3.78 -25.95
C ILE A 129 -28.92 4.68 -26.82
N THR A 130 -29.15 5.91 -26.35
CA THR A 130 -29.89 6.95 -27.09
C THR A 130 -29.07 8.23 -27.09
N GLY A 131 -28.86 8.85 -28.26
CA GLY A 131 -28.09 10.09 -28.37
C GLY A 131 -26.64 9.99 -27.91
N GLY A 132 -26.04 8.78 -27.94
CA GLY A 132 -24.68 8.55 -27.45
C GLY A 132 -24.55 8.50 -25.92
N ARG A 133 -25.67 8.32 -25.20
CA ARG A 133 -25.71 8.14 -23.74
C ARG A 133 -26.40 6.83 -23.39
N THR A 134 -25.91 6.17 -22.34
CA THR A 134 -26.62 5.02 -21.75
C THR A 134 -27.77 5.52 -20.91
N MET A 135 -28.97 5.12 -21.30
CA MET A 135 -30.24 5.45 -20.68
C MET A 135 -30.72 4.27 -19.83
N VAL A 136 -31.09 4.55 -18.58
CA VAL A 136 -31.59 3.55 -17.61
C VAL A 136 -32.87 4.05 -16.95
N PRO A 137 -33.74 3.17 -16.42
CA PRO A 137 -34.89 3.60 -15.62
C PRO A 137 -34.42 4.37 -14.37
N LEU A 138 -34.91 5.59 -14.20
CA LEU A 138 -34.52 6.48 -13.08
C LEU A 138 -34.73 5.82 -11.71
N ARG A 139 -35.88 5.16 -11.54
CA ARG A 139 -36.23 4.47 -10.29
C ARG A 139 -35.22 3.38 -9.96
N PHE A 140 -34.91 2.54 -10.93
CA PHE A 140 -33.95 1.46 -10.77
C PHE A 140 -32.59 1.99 -10.31
N VAL A 141 -32.00 2.94 -11.05
CA VAL A 141 -30.66 3.43 -10.72
C VAL A 141 -30.62 4.15 -9.37
N SER A 142 -31.71 4.85 -9.00
CA SER A 142 -31.80 5.53 -7.71
C SER A 142 -31.93 4.55 -6.55
N GLU A 143 -32.85 3.57 -6.65
CA GLU A 143 -33.09 2.58 -5.59
C GLU A 143 -31.92 1.60 -5.45
N ALA A 144 -31.27 1.24 -6.55
CA ALA A 144 -30.06 0.42 -6.53
C ALA A 144 -28.93 1.08 -5.73
N LEU A 145 -28.83 2.42 -5.79
CA LEU A 145 -27.91 3.26 -5.01
C LEU A 145 -28.47 3.68 -3.63
N GLY A 146 -29.54 3.03 -3.15
CA GLY A 146 -30.09 3.29 -1.82
C GLY A 146 -30.85 4.62 -1.68
N ALA A 147 -31.20 5.28 -2.79
CA ALA A 147 -32.01 6.49 -2.79
C ALA A 147 -33.51 6.19 -2.95
N GLN A 148 -34.36 6.94 -2.24
CA GLN A 148 -35.82 6.90 -2.44
C GLN A 148 -36.24 7.89 -3.52
N VAL A 149 -37.19 7.50 -4.37
CA VAL A 149 -37.70 8.33 -5.48
C VAL A 149 -39.10 8.84 -5.18
N SER A 150 -39.25 10.16 -5.11
CA SER A 150 -40.55 10.84 -4.98
C SER A 150 -40.93 11.61 -6.24
N TRP A 151 -42.24 11.73 -6.50
CA TRP A 151 -42.78 12.47 -7.65
C TRP A 151 -43.65 13.62 -7.17
N ASN A 152 -43.37 14.83 -7.65
CA ASN A 152 -44.23 15.99 -7.46
C ASN A 152 -44.99 16.31 -8.75
N GLN A 153 -46.31 16.09 -8.71
CA GLN A 153 -47.19 16.27 -9.86
C GLN A 153 -47.35 17.74 -10.28
N GLY A 154 -47.21 18.70 -9.37
CA GLY A 154 -47.45 20.13 -9.61
C GLY A 154 -46.33 20.82 -10.40
N ASN A 155 -45.08 20.39 -10.23
CA ASN A 155 -43.91 20.93 -10.93
C ASN A 155 -43.18 19.88 -11.78
N ARG A 156 -43.76 18.68 -11.94
CA ARG A 156 -43.23 17.57 -12.74
C ARG A 156 -41.78 17.23 -12.41
N THR A 157 -41.45 17.24 -11.12
CA THR A 157 -40.10 16.96 -10.61
C THR A 157 -40.02 15.56 -9.99
N ILE A 158 -39.05 14.76 -10.43
CA ILE A 158 -38.68 13.48 -9.80
C ILE A 158 -37.48 13.73 -8.89
N THR A 159 -37.57 13.32 -7.62
CA THR A 159 -36.54 13.57 -6.61
C THR A 159 -36.00 12.28 -6.00
N PRO A 160 -34.81 11.81 -6.44
CA PRO A 160 -34.00 10.84 -5.70
C PRO A 160 -33.34 11.49 -4.47
N ASN A 161 -33.51 10.90 -3.30
CA ASN A 161 -32.85 11.32 -2.04
C ASN A 161 -32.17 10.13 -1.37
N THR A 162 -30.92 10.27 -0.92
CA THR A 162 -30.20 9.23 -0.15
C THR A 162 -30.98 8.85 1.12
N ALA A 163 -31.19 7.55 1.37
CA ALA A 163 -31.87 7.08 2.57
C ALA A 163 -31.05 7.37 3.83
N VAL A 164 -31.64 8.10 4.77
CA VAL A 164 -31.14 8.18 6.15
C VAL A 164 -31.56 6.88 6.84
N GLU A 165 -30.63 6.15 7.48
CA GLU A 165 -31.00 5.02 8.34
C GLU A 165 -32.09 5.48 9.32
N LYS A 166 -33.21 4.75 9.38
CA LYS A 166 -34.31 5.15 10.26
C LYS A 166 -33.87 4.93 11.70
N LYS A 167 -33.35 5.99 12.33
CA LYS A 167 -33.05 6.05 13.76
C LYS A 167 -34.31 5.74 14.56
N LEU A 168 -34.27 4.64 15.32
CA LEU A 168 -35.36 4.14 16.14
C LEU A 168 -35.28 4.72 17.56
N LEU A 169 -34.06 4.85 18.11
CA LEU A 169 -33.82 5.42 19.42
C LEU A 169 -32.40 6.00 19.52
N SER A 170 -32.25 7.03 20.36
CA SER A 170 -30.95 7.53 20.82
C SER A 170 -31.03 7.85 22.30
N ASP A 171 -29.97 7.58 23.04
CA ASP A 171 -29.78 8.09 24.39
C ASP A 171 -28.30 8.28 24.71
N ASN A 172 -27.91 9.53 24.95
CA ASN A 172 -26.59 9.93 25.45
C ASN A 172 -26.62 10.24 26.95
N PHE A 173 -27.69 9.85 27.64
CA PHE A 173 -27.90 9.97 29.09
C PHE A 173 -27.83 11.39 29.71
N GLU A 174 -27.60 12.44 28.92
CA GLU A 174 -27.57 13.82 29.39
C GLU A 174 -28.89 14.33 29.97
N ASN A 175 -30.00 13.66 29.63
CA ASN A 175 -31.32 13.94 30.17
C ASN A 175 -31.77 12.91 31.23
N GLY A 176 -30.80 12.20 31.82
CA GLY A 176 -31.03 11.15 32.81
C GLY A 176 -31.51 9.83 32.19
N SER A 177 -31.90 8.87 33.04
CA SER A 177 -32.22 7.49 32.65
C SER A 177 -33.71 7.21 32.39
N SER A 178 -34.52 8.22 32.05
CA SER A 178 -35.99 8.08 32.01
C SER A 178 -36.49 6.94 31.09
N LYS A 179 -35.77 6.65 30.01
CA LYS A 179 -36.05 5.56 29.05
C LYS A 179 -35.69 4.16 29.58
N TRP A 180 -35.01 4.06 30.71
CA TRP A 180 -34.42 2.84 31.23
C TRP A 180 -34.98 2.48 32.62
N THR A 181 -35.08 1.18 32.88
CA THR A 181 -35.38 0.61 34.20
C THR A 181 -34.07 0.14 34.80
N LEU A 182 -33.63 0.78 35.87
CA LEU A 182 -32.34 0.54 36.52
C LEU A 182 -32.57 -0.25 37.82
N GLU A 183 -31.81 -1.31 38.01
CA GLU A 183 -31.68 -1.96 39.32
C GLU A 183 -30.66 -1.24 40.21
N GLU A 184 -30.56 -1.64 41.48
CA GLU A 184 -29.76 -0.96 42.52
C GLU A 184 -28.28 -0.75 42.12
N GLY A 185 -27.70 -1.64 41.30
CA GLY A 185 -26.31 -1.53 40.84
C GLY A 185 -26.09 -0.56 39.66
N TRP A 186 -27.15 -0.05 39.04
CA TRP A 186 -27.10 0.87 37.91
C TRP A 186 -27.56 2.29 38.29
N ARG A 187 -26.84 3.30 37.82
CA ARG A 187 -27.17 4.72 38.03
C ARG A 187 -26.63 5.61 36.90
N ILE A 188 -27.14 6.82 36.79
CA ILE A 188 -26.44 7.88 36.07
C ILE A 188 -25.27 8.36 36.93
N ASP A 189 -24.08 8.40 36.36
CA ASP A 189 -22.87 8.96 36.96
C ASP A 189 -22.30 10.04 36.01
N THR A 190 -21.56 11.00 36.54
CA THR A 190 -20.93 12.04 35.70
C THR A 190 -19.44 11.77 35.60
N VAL A 191 -18.95 11.51 34.39
CA VAL A 191 -17.53 11.26 34.09
C VAL A 191 -17.06 12.35 33.14
N ASP A 192 -16.05 13.12 33.55
CA ASP A 192 -15.49 14.24 32.77
C ASP A 192 -16.51 15.26 32.26
N GLY A 193 -17.57 15.51 33.06
CA GLY A 193 -18.64 16.45 32.72
C GLY A 193 -19.72 15.90 31.78
N ASN A 194 -19.64 14.60 31.45
CA ASN A 194 -20.60 13.88 30.62
C ASN A 194 -21.37 12.87 31.48
N ASN A 195 -22.69 12.87 31.39
CA ASN A 195 -23.55 11.94 32.13
C ASN A 195 -23.60 10.61 31.42
N VAL A 196 -23.23 9.54 32.12
CA VAL A 196 -23.13 8.19 31.57
C VAL A 196 -23.88 7.21 32.46
N LEU A 197 -24.24 6.07 31.90
CA LEU A 197 -24.86 4.99 32.64
C LEU A 197 -23.77 4.10 33.25
N LYS A 198 -23.75 3.95 34.57
CA LYS A 198 -22.73 3.16 35.29
C LYS A 198 -23.34 1.97 36.00
N GLY A 199 -22.80 0.79 35.73
CA GLY A 199 -23.20 -0.49 36.34
C GLY A 199 -22.13 -1.03 37.28
N ASN A 200 -22.55 -1.69 38.37
CA ASN A 200 -21.66 -2.36 39.32
C ASN A 200 -22.29 -3.66 39.86
N GLY A 201 -21.44 -4.64 40.17
CA GLY A 201 -21.87 -5.93 40.73
C GLY A 201 -22.67 -6.76 39.72
N HIS A 202 -23.47 -7.73 40.18
CA HIS A 202 -24.37 -8.48 39.30
C HIS A 202 -25.75 -7.84 39.27
N SER A 203 -26.01 -6.94 38.31
CA SER A 203 -27.26 -6.16 38.25
C SER A 203 -27.62 -5.73 36.83
N TRP A 204 -28.86 -5.29 36.64
CA TRP A 204 -29.44 -5.04 35.32
C TRP A 204 -29.88 -3.60 35.06
N VAL A 205 -29.85 -3.26 33.78
CA VAL A 205 -30.56 -2.12 33.23
C VAL A 205 -31.25 -2.52 31.92
N ARG A 206 -32.53 -2.18 31.78
CA ARG A 206 -33.34 -2.54 30.60
C ARG A 206 -33.99 -1.32 29.98
N LEU A 207 -34.02 -1.27 28.64
CA LEU A 207 -34.80 -0.26 27.94
C LEU A 207 -36.30 -0.50 28.15
N LYS A 208 -37.08 0.57 28.38
CA LYS A 208 -38.54 0.48 28.56
C LYS A 208 -39.26 0.42 27.22
N GLY A 209 -40.17 -0.56 27.07
CA GLY A 209 -41.30 -0.49 26.15
C GLY A 209 -41.00 -0.54 24.64
N ASN A 210 -39.90 -1.15 24.22
CA ASN A 210 -39.54 -1.27 22.81
C ASN A 210 -39.11 -2.70 22.48
N ASP A 211 -39.71 -3.31 21.45
CA ASP A 211 -39.27 -4.55 20.85
C ASP A 211 -39.06 -4.33 19.35
N TRP A 212 -37.94 -4.83 18.84
CA TRP A 212 -37.57 -4.73 17.43
C TRP A 212 -37.11 -6.09 16.91
N ASP A 213 -37.37 -6.33 15.62
CA ASP A 213 -36.98 -7.57 14.95
C ASP A 213 -35.56 -7.43 14.36
N ASN A 214 -35.44 -6.59 13.32
CA ASN A 214 -34.19 -6.32 12.61
C ASN A 214 -33.72 -4.90 12.91
N TYR A 215 -32.69 -4.79 13.74
CA TYR A 215 -32.14 -3.52 14.18
C TYR A 215 -30.63 -3.59 14.36
N SER A 216 -30.02 -2.44 14.56
CA SER A 216 -28.64 -2.30 15.03
C SER A 216 -28.64 -1.61 16.39
N CYS A 217 -27.63 -1.90 17.18
CA CYS A 217 -27.36 -1.21 18.45
C CYS A 217 -25.90 -0.78 18.47
N GLU A 218 -25.67 0.52 18.36
CA GLU A 218 -24.37 1.14 18.63
C GLU A 218 -24.38 1.67 20.08
N ALA A 219 -23.27 1.48 20.80
CA ALA A 219 -23.07 2.09 22.11
C ALA A 219 -21.57 2.29 22.39
N LYS A 220 -21.25 3.35 23.14
CA LYS A 220 -19.94 3.46 23.80
C LYS A 220 -19.98 2.74 25.14
N PHE A 221 -18.89 2.09 25.49
CA PHE A 221 -18.75 1.43 26.80
C PHE A 221 -17.31 1.49 27.30
N ASN A 222 -17.14 1.35 28.61
CA ASN A 222 -15.84 1.25 29.26
C ASN A 222 -15.90 0.16 30.32
N ILE A 223 -15.05 -0.87 30.20
CA ILE A 223 -14.92 -1.92 31.21
C ILE A 223 -13.92 -1.46 32.27
N ILE A 224 -14.44 -1.14 33.47
CA ILE A 224 -13.60 -0.80 34.61
C ILE A 224 -13.03 -2.09 35.24
N SER A 225 -13.88 -3.11 35.39
CA SER A 225 -13.48 -4.45 35.84
C SER A 225 -14.48 -5.51 35.40
N GLY A 226 -14.01 -6.75 35.24
CA GLY A 226 -14.87 -7.91 34.96
C GLY A 226 -15.47 -7.91 33.56
N TYR A 227 -16.76 -8.23 33.46
CA TYR A 227 -17.51 -8.38 32.21
C TYR A 227 -18.82 -7.60 32.24
N MET A 228 -19.28 -7.20 31.06
CA MET A 228 -20.66 -6.76 30.84
C MET A 228 -21.33 -7.58 29.75
N TYR A 229 -22.63 -7.78 29.87
CA TYR A 229 -23.49 -8.27 28.80
C TYR A 229 -24.20 -7.12 28.11
N PHE A 230 -24.06 -7.05 26.78
CA PHE A 230 -25.04 -6.44 25.91
C PHE A 230 -26.13 -7.47 25.63
N SER A 231 -27.30 -7.28 26.23
CA SER A 231 -28.46 -8.15 26.09
C SER A 231 -29.25 -7.74 24.85
N TYR A 232 -28.99 -8.41 23.74
CA TYR A 232 -29.56 -8.11 22.43
C TYR A 232 -30.78 -8.99 22.15
N ARG A 233 -31.84 -8.41 21.58
CA ARG A 233 -33.17 -9.04 21.44
C ARG A 233 -33.69 -9.62 22.75
N LEU A 234 -33.62 -8.82 23.81
CA LEU A 234 -34.07 -9.17 25.15
C LEU A 234 -35.59 -9.11 25.26
N SER A 235 -36.21 -10.25 25.56
CA SER A 235 -37.64 -10.37 25.85
C SER A 235 -37.90 -11.28 27.05
N ASP A 236 -39.01 -11.04 27.76
CA ASP A 236 -39.51 -11.95 28.80
C ASP A 236 -40.27 -13.12 28.15
N SER A 237 -40.21 -14.30 28.76
CA SER A 237 -41.00 -15.48 28.37
C SER A 237 -41.49 -16.26 29.58
N THR A 238 -42.42 -17.19 29.38
CA THR A 238 -42.99 -18.01 30.48
C THR A 238 -41.95 -18.86 31.20
N ASP A 239 -40.85 -19.21 30.53
CA ASP A 239 -39.81 -20.11 31.03
C ASP A 239 -38.51 -19.36 31.44
N GLY A 240 -38.54 -18.03 31.47
CA GLY A 240 -37.39 -17.16 31.75
C GLY A 240 -37.10 -16.19 30.59
N LEU A 241 -35.86 -15.70 30.46
CA LEU A 241 -35.51 -14.70 29.45
C LEU A 241 -35.15 -15.31 28.10
N ASN A 242 -35.51 -14.63 27.02
CA ASN A 242 -34.91 -14.87 25.70
C ASN A 242 -34.00 -13.69 25.37
N ARG A 243 -32.73 -13.95 25.07
CA ARG A 243 -31.77 -12.93 24.58
C ARG A 243 -30.54 -13.55 23.93
N TYR A 244 -29.82 -12.75 23.17
CA TYR A 244 -28.39 -12.94 22.95
C TYR A 244 -27.61 -12.22 24.05
N CYS A 245 -26.73 -12.95 24.73
CA CYS A 245 -25.80 -12.42 25.71
C CYS A 245 -24.46 -12.19 25.02
N ILE A 246 -24.13 -10.94 24.73
CA ILE A 246 -22.84 -10.57 24.16
C ILE A 246 -21.94 -10.15 25.32
N GLY A 247 -21.11 -11.08 25.78
CA GLY A 247 -20.20 -10.91 26.91
C GLY A 247 -18.93 -10.23 26.47
N VAL A 248 -18.64 -9.06 27.02
CA VAL A 248 -17.44 -8.28 26.74
C VAL A 248 -16.64 -8.14 28.02
N GLY A 249 -15.40 -8.63 27.99
CA GLY A 249 -14.39 -8.40 29.02
C GLY A 249 -13.09 -7.88 28.40
N ASN A 250 -12.07 -7.63 29.23
CA ASN A 250 -10.82 -7.03 28.74
C ASN A 250 -10.04 -7.92 27.76
N ASN A 251 -10.22 -9.25 27.80
CA ASN A 251 -9.40 -10.19 27.05
C ASN A 251 -10.19 -11.07 26.06
N GLU A 252 -11.51 -11.00 26.07
CA GLU A 252 -12.36 -11.80 25.18
C GLU A 252 -13.73 -11.17 24.98
N ILE A 253 -14.35 -11.55 23.87
CA ILE A 253 -15.77 -11.35 23.60
C ILE A 253 -16.41 -12.68 23.24
N TYR A 254 -17.62 -12.92 23.74
CA TYR A 254 -18.39 -14.12 23.40
C TYR A 254 -19.86 -13.81 23.18
N LEU A 255 -20.50 -14.66 22.37
CA LEU A 255 -21.90 -14.61 22.02
C LEU A 255 -22.56 -15.90 22.51
N ASN A 256 -23.49 -15.76 23.44
CA ASN A 256 -24.35 -16.85 23.91
C ASN A 256 -25.80 -16.54 23.55
N ARG A 257 -26.61 -17.58 23.36
CA ARG A 257 -28.07 -17.47 23.31
C ARG A 257 -28.67 -18.03 24.58
N GLN A 258 -29.59 -17.26 25.17
CA GLN A 258 -30.42 -17.69 26.29
C GLN A 258 -31.86 -17.92 25.82
N ARG A 259 -32.45 -19.06 26.19
CA ARG A 259 -33.90 -19.31 26.10
C ARG A 259 -34.40 -19.87 27.42
N GLY A 260 -35.18 -19.08 28.15
CA GLY A 260 -35.55 -19.38 29.52
C GLY A 260 -34.31 -19.47 30.42
N ASN A 261 -34.14 -20.62 31.06
CA ASN A 261 -32.96 -20.93 31.89
C ASN A 261 -31.82 -21.63 31.12
N GLN A 262 -31.98 -21.89 29.81
CA GLN A 262 -31.00 -22.61 29.00
C GLN A 262 -30.06 -21.63 28.28
N PHE A 263 -28.75 -21.86 28.38
CA PHE A 263 -27.72 -21.11 27.67
C PHE A 263 -27.05 -22.00 26.61
N SER A 264 -26.83 -21.44 25.41
CA SER A 264 -26.08 -22.06 24.33
C SER A 264 -24.93 -21.14 23.95
N GLU A 265 -23.69 -21.63 24.01
CA GLU A 265 -22.53 -20.92 23.46
C GLU A 265 -22.59 -20.95 21.93
N LEU A 266 -22.46 -19.79 21.28
CA LEU A 266 -22.56 -19.67 19.83
C LEU A 266 -21.22 -19.35 19.19
N ALA A 267 -20.53 -18.32 19.70
CA ALA A 267 -19.24 -17.87 19.18
C ALA A 267 -18.42 -17.18 20.28
N ASN A 268 -17.10 -17.14 20.10
CA ASN A 268 -16.20 -16.30 20.88
C ASN A 268 -15.04 -15.81 20.01
N ALA A 269 -14.40 -14.73 20.44
CA ALA A 269 -13.22 -14.20 19.80
C ALA A 269 -12.28 -13.58 20.85
N PRO A 270 -10.95 -13.67 20.66
CA PRO A 270 -10.01 -12.96 21.50
C PRO A 270 -10.23 -11.45 21.37
N LEU A 271 -10.14 -10.76 22.49
CA LEU A 271 -10.24 -9.31 22.55
C LEU A 271 -9.07 -8.78 23.40
N LYS A 272 -8.68 -7.53 23.21
CA LYS A 272 -7.77 -6.85 24.12
C LYS A 272 -8.23 -5.43 24.20
N LEU A 273 -8.91 -5.08 25.28
CA LEU A 273 -9.36 -3.74 25.55
C LEU A 273 -8.30 -2.98 26.34
N ASP A 274 -8.07 -1.75 25.91
CA ASP A 274 -7.34 -0.72 26.62
C ASP A 274 -8.18 -0.23 27.81
N ASN A 275 -7.57 0.52 28.73
CA ASN A 275 -8.38 1.27 29.70
C ASN A 275 -9.03 2.46 28.98
N GLY A 276 -10.36 2.48 28.88
CA GLY A 276 -11.06 3.62 28.29
C GLY A 276 -12.38 3.30 27.62
N TRP A 277 -12.90 4.28 26.89
CA TRP A 277 -14.12 4.14 26.10
C TRP A 277 -13.83 3.41 24.79
N HIS A 278 -14.63 2.39 24.53
CA HIS A 278 -14.69 1.61 23.30
C HIS A 278 -16.08 1.73 22.69
N LYS A 279 -16.21 1.41 21.41
CA LYS A 279 -17.49 1.37 20.71
C LYS A 279 -17.86 -0.08 20.40
N ILE A 280 -19.09 -0.46 20.68
CA ILE A 280 -19.69 -1.68 20.17
C ILE A 280 -20.76 -1.33 19.13
N ASP A 281 -20.79 -2.06 18.03
CA ASP A 281 -21.85 -1.99 17.02
C ASP A 281 -22.36 -3.42 16.76
N ILE A 282 -23.62 -3.66 17.13
CA ILE A 282 -24.29 -4.95 17.00
C ILE A 282 -25.31 -4.81 15.88
N LYS A 283 -25.16 -5.58 14.81
CA LYS A 283 -26.10 -5.58 13.67
C LYS A 283 -26.84 -6.90 13.64
N GLY A 284 -28.17 -6.86 13.58
CA GLY A 284 -29.00 -8.06 13.49
C GLY A 284 -30.04 -7.98 12.38
N TYR A 285 -30.09 -9.02 11.55
CA TYR A 285 -31.15 -9.23 10.56
C TYR A 285 -31.47 -10.72 10.49
N GLU A 286 -32.72 -11.08 10.76
CA GLU A 286 -33.14 -12.48 10.91
C GLU A 286 -32.18 -13.22 11.86
N GLY A 287 -31.58 -14.33 11.44
CA GLY A 287 -30.61 -15.08 12.24
C GLY A 287 -29.17 -14.58 12.20
N TYR A 288 -28.85 -13.57 11.40
CA TYR A 288 -27.49 -13.02 11.30
C TYR A 288 -27.23 -12.00 12.41
N ILE A 289 -26.06 -12.12 13.03
CA ILE A 289 -25.56 -11.25 14.09
C ILE A 289 -24.09 -10.96 13.82
N ASP A 290 -23.80 -9.71 13.49
CA ASP A 290 -22.44 -9.20 13.42
C ASP A 290 -22.18 -8.28 14.60
N ILE A 291 -21.02 -8.43 15.22
CA ILE A 291 -20.61 -7.66 16.40
C ILE A 291 -19.24 -7.08 16.12
N TYR A 292 -19.18 -5.76 16.12
CA TYR A 292 -17.96 -4.98 15.93
C TYR A 292 -17.55 -4.37 17.26
N ILE A 293 -16.24 -4.37 17.54
CA ILE A 293 -15.63 -3.59 18.62
C ILE A 293 -14.62 -2.65 17.98
N ASP A 294 -14.79 -1.35 18.18
CA ASP A 294 -13.99 -0.27 17.58
C ASP A 294 -13.88 -0.43 16.05
N ASP A 295 -15.03 -0.65 15.41
CA ASP A 295 -15.21 -0.87 13.97
C ASP A 295 -14.49 -2.12 13.41
N VAL A 296 -13.96 -2.99 14.28
CA VAL A 296 -13.41 -4.30 13.89
C VAL A 296 -14.44 -5.39 14.13
N LEU A 297 -14.80 -6.12 13.07
CA LEU A 297 -15.67 -7.29 13.17
C LEU A 297 -15.02 -8.34 14.10
N ARG A 298 -15.68 -8.63 15.22
CA ARG A 298 -15.22 -9.62 16.19
C ARG A 298 -15.96 -10.94 16.06
N ILE A 299 -17.26 -10.86 15.83
CA ILE A 299 -18.12 -12.04 15.67
C ILE A 299 -19.04 -11.78 14.48
N ALA A 300 -19.06 -12.71 13.53
CA ALA A 300 -20.09 -12.81 12.49
C ALA A 300 -20.72 -14.20 12.62
N TYR A 301 -22.00 -14.26 12.99
CA TYR A 301 -22.65 -15.53 13.29
C TYR A 301 -24.06 -15.60 12.73
N LYS A 302 -24.41 -16.74 12.13
CA LYS A 302 -25.78 -17.05 11.73
C LYS A 302 -26.39 -18.10 12.65
N ASP A 303 -27.39 -17.71 13.43
CA ASP A 303 -28.17 -18.62 14.25
C ASP A 303 -29.39 -19.15 13.49
N GLU A 304 -29.38 -20.45 13.15
CA GLU A 304 -30.51 -21.10 12.48
C GLU A 304 -31.76 -21.21 13.39
N ASN A 305 -31.60 -21.04 14.71
CA ASN A 305 -32.69 -21.06 15.70
C ASN A 305 -32.79 -19.71 16.43
N TYR A 306 -32.80 -18.62 15.66
CA TYR A 306 -32.65 -17.29 16.21
C TYR A 306 -33.83 -16.80 17.06
N ILE A 307 -33.54 -15.81 17.90
CA ILE A 307 -34.55 -15.05 18.63
C ILE A 307 -35.04 -13.95 17.69
N ASN A 308 -36.33 -13.95 17.36
CA ASN A 308 -36.88 -13.11 16.29
C ASN A 308 -36.86 -11.61 16.63
N SER A 309 -37.11 -11.26 17.88
CA SER A 309 -37.31 -9.89 18.30
C SER A 309 -37.02 -9.69 19.78
N GLY A 310 -36.81 -8.43 20.17
CA GLY A 310 -36.71 -8.02 21.57
C GLY A 310 -35.99 -6.69 21.75
N SER A 311 -36.00 -6.19 22.97
CA SER A 311 -35.36 -4.93 23.38
C SER A 311 -33.83 -5.04 23.53
N ILE A 312 -33.21 -3.95 24.00
CA ILE A 312 -31.81 -3.91 24.45
C ILE A 312 -31.74 -3.75 25.98
N GLY A 313 -30.74 -4.38 26.60
CA GLY A 313 -30.38 -4.13 27.99
C GLY A 313 -28.89 -4.32 28.24
N PHE A 314 -28.43 -3.87 29.40
CA PHE A 314 -27.06 -4.10 29.86
C PHE A 314 -27.09 -4.79 31.22
N GLU A 315 -26.14 -5.69 31.46
CA GLU A 315 -26.01 -6.42 32.71
C GLU A 315 -24.52 -6.49 33.08
N THR A 316 -24.17 -6.08 34.30
CA THR A 316 -22.84 -6.35 34.85
C THR A 316 -22.85 -7.71 35.54
N LEU A 317 -21.72 -8.43 35.53
CA LEU A 317 -21.57 -9.71 36.22
C LEU A 317 -20.91 -9.54 37.60
N ASP A 318 -20.81 -10.64 38.36
CA ASP A 318 -20.11 -10.66 39.64
C ASP A 318 -18.74 -9.97 39.57
N SER A 319 -18.47 -9.10 40.55
CA SER A 319 -17.23 -8.29 40.62
C SER A 319 -16.94 -7.42 39.39
N SER A 320 -17.96 -7.08 38.60
CA SER A 320 -17.82 -6.26 37.40
C SER A 320 -18.25 -4.81 37.62
N SER A 321 -17.64 -3.90 36.87
CA SER A 321 -17.98 -2.47 36.85
C SER A 321 -17.76 -1.95 35.43
N CYS A 322 -18.73 -1.20 34.90
CA CYS A 322 -18.63 -0.62 33.56
C CYS A 322 -19.36 0.71 33.44
N LEU A 323 -19.07 1.43 32.36
CA LEU A 323 -19.79 2.61 31.90
C LEU A 323 -20.38 2.34 30.52
N VAL A 324 -21.52 2.95 30.22
CA VAL A 324 -22.19 2.92 28.92
C VAL A 324 -22.67 4.32 28.57
N ASP A 325 -22.51 4.71 27.32
CA ASP A 325 -22.93 6.00 26.80
C ASP A 325 -23.25 5.93 25.30
N ASP A 326 -23.83 7.00 24.75
CA ASP A 326 -24.11 7.19 23.33
C ASP A 326 -24.79 5.96 22.68
N VAL A 327 -25.92 5.53 23.26
CA VAL A 327 -26.69 4.39 22.75
C VAL A 327 -27.55 4.83 21.57
N GLU A 328 -27.38 4.18 20.42
CA GLU A 328 -28.16 4.42 19.21
C GLU A 328 -28.73 3.13 18.64
N ILE A 329 -30.02 3.15 18.35
CA ILE A 329 -30.76 2.04 17.75
C ILE A 329 -31.29 2.48 16.39
N ALA A 330 -31.04 1.72 15.34
CA ALA A 330 -31.56 1.97 14.00
C ALA A 330 -32.16 0.71 13.38
N ALA A 331 -33.05 0.87 12.40
CA ALA A 331 -33.60 -0.26 11.66
C ALA A 331 -32.54 -0.84 10.70
N THR A 332 -32.39 -2.16 10.65
CA THR A 332 -31.36 -2.86 9.86
C THR A 332 -31.98 -3.71 8.76
N ASN A 333 -31.26 -3.89 7.65
CA ASN A 333 -31.63 -4.76 6.53
C ASN A 333 -30.50 -5.77 6.22
N SER A 334 -30.76 -6.73 5.34
CA SER A 334 -29.78 -7.77 4.98
C SER A 334 -28.51 -7.23 4.29
N SER A 335 -28.56 -6.05 3.67
CA SER A 335 -27.38 -5.45 3.03
C SER A 335 -26.34 -4.90 4.01
N ASN A 336 -26.65 -4.84 5.31
CA ASN A 336 -25.78 -4.30 6.34
C ASN A 336 -24.96 -5.37 7.10
N LEU A 337 -24.97 -6.64 6.64
CA LEU A 337 -24.45 -7.81 7.37
C LEU A 337 -23.59 -8.73 6.50
N THR A 338 -22.65 -9.43 7.13
CA THR A 338 -21.86 -10.49 6.52
C THR A 338 -22.64 -11.81 6.40
N ASP A 339 -22.23 -12.70 5.48
CA ASP A 339 -22.97 -13.94 5.15
C ASP A 339 -22.85 -15.08 6.20
N GLY A 340 -22.25 -14.79 7.36
CA GLY A 340 -22.10 -15.73 8.47
C GLY A 340 -21.11 -16.88 8.22
N LYS A 341 -20.33 -16.88 7.12
CA LYS A 341 -19.31 -17.90 6.83
C LYS A 341 -17.88 -17.51 7.23
N THR A 342 -17.69 -16.31 7.77
CA THR A 342 -16.40 -15.75 8.13
C THR A 342 -16.22 -15.67 9.64
N SER A 343 -16.15 -16.82 10.32
CA SER A 343 -15.50 -16.87 11.64
C SER A 343 -14.02 -17.19 11.45
N PRO A 344 -13.08 -16.28 11.77
CA PRO A 344 -11.76 -16.70 12.18
C PRO A 344 -11.86 -17.20 13.64
N VAL A 345 -11.19 -18.33 13.92
CA VAL A 345 -10.91 -18.91 15.25
C VAL A 345 -11.78 -20.12 15.64
N GLU A 346 -11.09 -21.24 15.85
CA GLU A 346 -11.59 -22.55 16.30
C GLU A 346 -12.17 -22.52 17.72
N LEU A 347 -13.23 -23.30 17.93
CA LEU A 347 -13.78 -23.65 19.23
C LEU A 347 -12.79 -24.51 20.04
N LYS A 348 -12.50 -24.12 21.29
CA LYS A 348 -12.02 -25.05 22.33
C LYS A 348 -12.98 -25.04 23.52
N PRO A 349 -13.42 -26.20 24.03
CA PRO A 349 -14.29 -26.26 25.19
C PRO A 349 -13.48 -26.19 26.51
N GLY A 350 -13.95 -25.33 27.43
CA GLY A 350 -13.83 -25.51 28.89
C GLY A 350 -12.52 -25.07 29.55
N GLY A 351 -12.57 -23.96 30.30
CA GLY A 351 -11.52 -23.60 31.24
C GLY A 351 -11.88 -22.35 32.05
N ASN A 352 -12.47 -22.54 33.22
CA ASN A 352 -12.89 -21.49 34.16
C ASN A 352 -11.66 -20.74 34.74
N PRO A 353 -11.52 -19.40 34.61
CA PRO A 353 -10.43 -18.66 35.24
C PRO A 353 -10.93 -17.85 36.45
N SER A 354 -10.63 -18.35 37.65
CA SER A 354 -10.69 -17.59 38.89
C SER A 354 -9.30 -17.04 39.27
N GLN A 355 -9.28 -15.79 39.75
CA GLN A 355 -8.29 -15.17 40.64
C GLN A 355 -6.89 -14.83 40.07
N ASN A 356 -6.62 -13.53 39.83
CA ASN A 356 -6.00 -12.66 40.85
C ASN A 356 -5.73 -11.24 40.31
N ALA A 357 -6.08 -10.26 41.14
CA ALA A 357 -5.81 -8.84 41.00
C ALA A 357 -4.41 -8.46 41.52
N ALA A 358 -3.85 -7.35 41.06
CA ALA A 358 -3.74 -6.11 41.86
C ALA A 358 -2.64 -5.14 41.37
N ASP A 359 -2.95 -3.85 41.55
CA ASP A 359 -2.08 -2.67 41.76
C ASP A 359 -1.41 -2.00 40.54
N LYS A 360 -1.31 -0.66 40.40
CA LYS A 360 -1.82 0.53 41.13
C LYS A 360 -1.50 1.80 40.29
N VAL A 361 -2.51 2.66 40.11
CA VAL A 361 -2.58 4.15 40.20
C VAL A 361 -1.32 5.02 39.98
N ILE A 362 -1.44 6.10 39.17
CA ILE A 362 -1.35 7.54 39.55
C ILE A 362 -1.67 8.49 38.36
N ASN A 363 -2.54 9.47 38.63
CA ASN A 363 -2.93 10.65 37.82
C ASN A 363 -1.81 11.70 37.67
N SER A 364 -1.83 12.48 36.57
CA SER A 364 -1.94 13.96 36.66
C SER A 364 -2.12 14.62 35.28
N ASP A 365 -3.07 15.56 35.22
CA ASP A 365 -3.37 16.48 34.13
C ASP A 365 -2.23 17.44 33.78
N LEU A 366 -2.20 17.95 32.54
CA LEU A 366 -1.98 19.38 32.24
C LEU A 366 -2.16 19.70 30.73
N THR A 367 -2.93 20.75 30.47
CA THR A 367 -3.07 21.44 29.19
C THR A 367 -1.85 22.34 28.91
N THR A 368 -1.43 22.47 27.64
CA THR A 368 -0.99 23.75 27.03
C THR A 368 -0.69 23.60 25.53
N SER A 369 -1.16 24.59 24.78
CA SER A 369 -0.82 24.87 23.38
C SER A 369 0.62 25.37 23.25
N GLY A 370 1.44 24.65 22.49
CA GLY A 370 2.78 25.04 22.05
C GLY A 370 3.34 23.91 21.17
N GLY A 371 3.75 24.21 19.94
CA GLY A 371 4.42 23.21 19.10
C GLY A 371 5.64 22.66 19.85
N GLN A 372 5.68 21.35 20.08
CA GLN A 372 6.81 20.72 20.77
C GLN A 372 8.03 20.79 19.86
N SER A 373 8.93 21.72 20.14
CA SER A 373 10.29 21.69 19.61
C SER A 373 11.13 20.70 20.42
N ALA A 374 11.76 19.77 19.70
CA ALA A 374 12.66 18.71 20.17
C ALA A 374 11.97 17.45 20.70
N ALA A 375 11.83 16.46 19.81
CA ALA A 375 12.10 15.10 20.20
C ALA A 375 13.61 14.99 20.49
N ASP A 376 13.97 14.49 21.67
CA ASP A 376 15.36 14.13 21.95
C ASP A 376 15.91 13.24 20.82
N GLU A 377 17.20 13.36 20.50
CA GLU A 377 17.87 12.43 19.57
C GLU A 377 17.69 10.97 20.02
N VAL A 378 17.44 10.77 21.31
CA VAL A 378 17.14 9.48 21.93
C VAL A 378 15.92 9.61 22.86
N ILE A 379 14.84 8.89 22.56
CA ILE A 379 13.69 8.72 23.45
C ILE A 379 13.95 7.50 24.34
N SER A 380 14.30 7.76 25.60
CA SER A 380 14.67 6.74 26.59
C SER A 380 13.56 6.35 27.57
N GLN A 381 12.39 6.97 27.46
CA GLN A 381 11.20 6.70 28.28
C GLN A 381 9.94 6.91 27.44
N ASP A 382 8.84 6.27 27.84
CA ASP A 382 7.59 6.35 27.08
C ASP A 382 7.19 7.80 26.83
N GLN A 383 6.88 8.11 25.57
CA GLN A 383 6.58 9.46 25.13
C GLN A 383 5.35 9.47 24.24
N THR A 384 4.58 10.55 24.31
CA THR A 384 3.46 10.81 23.41
C THR A 384 3.73 12.05 22.58
N TRP A 385 3.54 11.94 21.26
CA TRP A 385 3.56 13.04 20.30
C TRP A 385 2.15 13.39 19.85
N SER A 386 1.90 14.70 19.68
CA SER A 386 0.64 15.23 19.17
C SER A 386 0.84 16.60 18.51
N GLY A 387 -0.05 16.99 17.59
CA GLY A 387 0.03 18.29 16.91
C GLY A 387 1.06 18.31 15.79
N GLU A 388 1.84 19.38 15.66
CA GLU A 388 2.96 19.46 14.72
C GLU A 388 4.27 19.18 15.47
N VAL A 389 5.04 18.20 14.97
CA VAL A 389 6.33 17.76 15.55
C VAL A 389 7.42 17.94 14.50
N HIS A 390 8.52 18.59 14.86
CA HIS A 390 9.68 18.77 13.97
C HIS A 390 10.85 17.88 14.38
N VAL A 391 11.37 17.11 13.42
CA VAL A 391 12.51 16.20 13.58
C VAL A 391 13.71 16.80 12.84
N ASN A 392 14.67 17.37 13.58
CA ASN A 392 15.84 18.03 12.98
C ASN A 392 17.07 17.12 12.80
N ASN A 393 17.15 16.08 13.64
CA ASN A 393 18.17 15.04 13.66
C ASN A 393 17.47 13.69 13.78
N THR A 394 18.18 12.60 13.47
CA THR A 394 17.61 11.26 13.62
C THR A 394 17.20 11.01 15.07
N VAL A 395 15.94 10.61 15.27
CA VAL A 395 15.39 10.26 16.58
C VAL A 395 15.41 8.76 16.75
N GLN A 396 15.92 8.27 17.88
CA GLN A 396 15.96 6.85 18.22
C GLN A 396 15.07 6.56 19.43
N VAL A 397 14.08 5.69 19.27
CA VAL A 397 13.27 5.16 20.38
C VAL A 397 13.95 3.90 20.90
N LEU A 398 14.38 3.90 22.16
CA LEU A 398 15.14 2.79 22.73
C LEU A 398 14.28 1.53 22.92
N LYS A 399 14.95 0.38 23.01
CA LYS A 399 14.29 -0.90 23.30
C LYS A 399 13.53 -0.85 24.63
N GLY A 400 12.30 -1.36 24.64
CA GLY A 400 11.42 -1.36 25.81
C GLY A 400 10.69 -0.04 26.06
N VAL A 401 10.89 0.97 25.20
CA VAL A 401 10.22 2.26 25.25
C VAL A 401 9.12 2.34 24.19
N THR A 402 7.98 2.94 24.54
CA THR A 402 6.87 3.17 23.62
C THR A 402 6.80 4.64 23.20
N LEU A 403 6.86 4.89 21.89
CA LEU A 403 6.45 6.16 21.30
C LEU A 403 5.00 6.06 20.83
N THR A 404 4.11 6.85 21.41
CA THR A 404 2.71 6.96 21.00
C THR A 404 2.50 8.23 20.18
N ILE A 405 1.87 8.14 19.02
CA ILE A 405 1.54 9.28 18.17
C ILE A 405 0.03 9.39 18.07
N LYS A 406 -0.54 10.53 18.48
CA LYS A 406 -1.99 10.77 18.51
C LYS A 406 -2.56 11.03 17.11
N PRO A 407 -3.86 10.77 16.87
CA PRO A 407 -4.52 11.10 15.60
C PRO A 407 -4.37 12.57 15.18
N GLY A 408 -4.16 12.80 13.88
CA GLY A 408 -4.01 14.13 13.29
C GLY A 408 -2.64 14.79 13.53
N THR A 409 -1.65 14.04 14.01
CA THR A 409 -0.29 14.55 14.21
C THR A 409 0.45 14.64 12.88
N ILE A 410 1.14 15.76 12.66
CA ILE A 410 2.02 15.97 11.49
C ILE A 410 3.46 15.99 12.00
N ILE A 411 4.26 15.03 11.54
CA ILE A 411 5.68 14.88 11.83
C ILE A 411 6.45 15.36 10.60
N LYS A 412 7.18 16.47 10.76
CA LYS A 412 7.97 17.11 9.71
C LYS A 412 9.45 16.83 9.94
N PHE A 413 10.07 16.12 9.01
CA PHE A 413 11.50 15.85 9.02
C PHE A 413 12.26 16.96 8.30
N ARG A 414 13.36 17.43 8.88
CA ARG A 414 14.25 18.40 8.24
C ARG A 414 14.76 17.84 6.93
N HIS A 415 14.38 18.49 5.83
CA HIS A 415 14.85 18.10 4.51
C HIS A 415 16.37 18.26 4.38
N TYR A 416 17.00 17.38 3.61
CA TYR A 416 18.41 17.47 3.25
C TYR A 416 18.67 16.91 1.85
N ARG A 417 19.05 17.81 0.93
CA ARG A 417 19.25 17.50 -0.50
C ARG A 417 20.73 17.48 -0.92
N GLY A 418 21.65 17.60 0.04
CA GLY A 418 23.09 17.51 -0.23
C GLY A 418 23.54 16.07 -0.46
N TYR A 419 24.51 15.86 -1.35
CA TYR A 419 25.09 14.54 -1.60
C TYR A 419 26.47 14.34 -0.94
N LYS A 420 27.08 15.41 -0.43
CA LYS A 420 28.42 15.40 0.16
C LYS A 420 28.42 14.91 1.62
N GLU A 421 27.28 15.04 2.31
CA GLU A 421 27.08 14.60 3.70
C GLU A 421 25.73 13.86 3.85
N PRO A 422 25.54 12.72 3.15
CA PRO A 422 24.26 12.01 3.10
C PRO A 422 23.75 11.59 4.49
N GLU A 423 24.63 11.41 5.47
CA GLU A 423 24.30 11.11 6.87
C GLU A 423 23.52 12.22 7.57
N LYS A 424 23.46 13.44 6.99
CA LYS A 424 22.64 14.53 7.50
C LYS A 424 21.15 14.35 7.20
N ARG A 425 20.73 13.39 6.37
CA ARG A 425 19.30 13.06 6.22
C ARG A 425 18.79 12.46 7.52
N CYS A 426 17.85 13.15 8.17
CA CYS A 426 17.29 12.68 9.44
C CYS A 426 16.19 11.63 9.21
N GLY A 427 15.96 10.77 10.20
CA GLY A 427 14.87 9.78 10.17
C GLY A 427 14.34 9.47 11.57
N LEU A 428 13.46 8.48 11.66
CA LEU A 428 12.92 7.96 12.92
C LEU A 428 13.23 6.47 13.03
N ILE A 429 14.02 6.09 14.03
CA ILE A 429 14.44 4.71 14.28
C ILE A 429 13.74 4.21 15.54
N ILE A 430 13.01 3.11 15.44
CA ILE A 430 12.23 2.50 16.50
C ILE A 430 12.88 1.17 16.90
N ASN A 431 13.69 1.18 17.96
CA ASN A 431 14.17 -0.05 18.61
C ASN A 431 13.19 -0.59 19.66
N GLY A 432 12.26 0.26 20.11
CA GLY A 432 11.16 -0.06 21.02
C GLY A 432 9.84 -0.32 20.29
N THR A 433 8.75 0.28 20.77
CA THR A 433 7.40 0.14 20.21
C THR A 433 6.90 1.48 19.67
N LEU A 434 6.32 1.47 18.46
CA LEU A 434 5.63 2.62 17.88
C LEU A 434 4.11 2.37 17.85
N LYS A 435 3.34 3.24 18.50
CA LYS A 435 1.88 3.27 18.39
C LYS A 435 1.46 4.52 17.62
N ALA A 436 1.47 4.43 16.29
CA ALA A 436 1.01 5.47 15.39
C ALA A 436 -0.39 5.11 14.86
N ILE A 437 -1.42 5.44 15.63
CA ILE A 437 -2.81 5.06 15.34
C ILE A 437 -3.63 6.33 15.14
N GLY A 438 -3.87 6.68 13.88
CA GLY A 438 -4.76 7.76 13.47
C GLY A 438 -6.23 7.33 13.37
N THR A 439 -7.05 8.18 12.76
CA THR A 439 -8.42 7.84 12.34
C THR A 439 -8.62 8.22 10.86
N PRO A 440 -9.67 7.74 10.17
CA PRO A 440 -9.93 8.11 8.77
C PRO A 440 -9.90 9.61 8.50
N ASP A 441 -10.44 10.42 9.42
CA ASP A 441 -10.50 11.89 9.29
C ASP A 441 -9.32 12.62 9.92
N ARG A 442 -8.51 11.92 10.74
CA ARG A 442 -7.36 12.50 11.45
C ARG A 442 -6.15 11.57 11.30
N GLN A 443 -5.69 11.45 10.07
CA GLN A 443 -4.51 10.66 9.76
C GLN A 443 -3.24 11.27 10.37
N ILE A 444 -2.29 10.41 10.71
CA ILE A 444 -0.94 10.82 11.11
C ILE A 444 -0.10 11.01 9.85
N VAL A 445 0.65 12.11 9.72
CA VAL A 445 1.42 12.40 8.51
C VAL A 445 2.92 12.46 8.84
N PHE A 446 3.72 11.61 8.21
CA PHE A 446 5.19 11.65 8.22
C PHE A 446 5.66 12.24 6.89
N THR A 447 6.23 13.44 6.92
CA THR A 447 6.52 14.21 5.70
C THR A 447 7.74 15.12 5.87
N SER A 448 8.17 15.73 4.77
CA SER A 448 9.24 16.73 4.73
C SER A 448 8.79 18.07 5.33
N ASP A 449 9.71 18.80 5.96
CA ASP A 449 9.48 20.18 6.41
C ASP A 449 9.65 21.22 5.29
N ALA A 450 10.07 20.81 4.10
CA ALA A 450 10.26 21.69 2.96
C ALA A 450 8.94 22.32 2.49
N SER A 451 9.01 23.57 2.02
CA SER A 451 7.88 24.22 1.35
C SER A 451 7.55 23.61 -0.02
N ASP A 452 8.51 22.90 -0.62
CA ASP A 452 8.47 22.27 -1.94
C ASP A 452 8.97 20.82 -1.86
N PRO A 453 8.28 19.94 -1.14
CA PRO A 453 8.81 18.62 -0.80
C PRO A 453 9.13 17.77 -2.06
N ILE A 454 10.18 16.97 -1.95
CA ILE A 454 10.60 15.98 -2.96
C ILE A 454 10.93 14.64 -2.28
N ASN A 455 10.79 13.55 -3.03
CA ASN A 455 11.32 12.24 -2.65
C ASN A 455 12.77 12.37 -2.19
N GLY A 456 13.14 11.65 -1.12
CA GLY A 456 14.50 11.68 -0.58
C GLY A 456 14.85 12.87 0.30
N ASP A 457 13.89 13.74 0.66
CA ASP A 457 14.14 14.87 1.56
C ASP A 457 14.59 14.41 2.96
N TRP A 458 14.06 13.29 3.45
CA TRP A 458 14.42 12.69 4.74
C TRP A 458 14.70 11.19 4.57
N HIS A 459 15.30 10.56 5.59
CA HIS A 459 15.86 9.22 5.44
C HIS A 459 14.78 8.13 5.35
N MET A 460 14.21 7.73 6.49
CA MET A 460 13.20 6.66 6.56
C MET A 460 12.51 6.58 7.92
N LEU A 461 11.36 5.90 7.97
CA LEU A 461 10.76 5.38 9.19
C LEU A 461 11.23 3.92 9.37
N ARG A 462 12.16 3.69 10.30
CA ARG A 462 12.81 2.39 10.52
C ARG A 462 12.35 1.75 11.82
N LEU A 463 11.94 0.49 11.78
CA LEU A 463 11.60 -0.33 12.94
C LEU A 463 12.58 -1.52 13.02
N GLU A 464 13.20 -1.74 14.18
CA GLU A 464 14.23 -2.79 14.36
C GLU A 464 14.03 -3.60 15.64
N ASN A 465 14.31 -4.91 15.62
CA ASN A 465 14.62 -5.84 16.75
C ASN A 465 13.68 -5.87 18.00
N GLY A 466 12.63 -5.05 18.02
CA GLY A 466 11.68 -4.83 19.11
C GLY A 466 10.36 -4.20 18.65
N GLY A 467 10.30 -3.71 17.41
CA GLY A 467 9.12 -3.07 16.82
C GLY A 467 7.93 -3.98 16.50
N SER A 468 7.94 -5.28 16.85
CA SER A 468 6.87 -6.21 16.47
C SER A 468 5.51 -5.91 17.10
N GLU A 469 5.47 -5.21 18.23
CA GLU A 469 4.21 -4.73 18.83
C GLU A 469 3.73 -3.40 18.22
N SER A 470 4.47 -2.86 17.25
CA SER A 470 4.16 -1.56 16.67
C SER A 470 2.96 -1.64 15.73
N ILE A 471 2.21 -0.54 15.71
CA ILE A 471 1.04 -0.36 14.85
C ILE A 471 1.20 0.96 14.12
N ILE A 472 1.09 0.92 12.79
CA ILE A 472 0.96 2.07 11.92
C ILE A 472 -0.42 1.95 11.26
N LYS A 473 -1.36 2.80 11.68
CA LYS A 473 -2.74 2.75 11.22
C LYS A 473 -3.27 4.14 10.91
N TYR A 474 -3.98 4.31 9.79
CA TYR A 474 -4.47 5.62 9.35
C TYR A 474 -3.35 6.67 9.33
N ALA A 475 -2.27 6.34 8.63
CA ALA A 475 -1.11 7.21 8.48
C ALA A 475 -0.82 7.54 7.01
N VAL A 476 0.08 8.49 6.80
CA VAL A 476 0.65 8.88 5.51
C VAL A 476 2.15 8.95 5.67
N VAL A 477 2.91 8.24 4.83
CA VAL A 477 4.38 8.29 4.80
C VAL A 477 4.82 8.70 3.41
N GLU A 478 5.46 9.89 3.33
CA GLU A 478 5.79 10.50 2.05
C GLU A 478 7.11 11.27 2.03
N PHE A 479 7.69 11.39 0.83
CA PHE A 479 8.90 12.17 0.55
C PHE A 479 10.19 11.66 1.24
N ALA A 480 10.18 10.42 1.72
CA ALA A 480 11.37 9.79 2.30
C ALA A 480 12.33 9.28 1.20
N GLN A 481 13.56 8.97 1.58
CA GLN A 481 14.47 8.19 0.75
C GLN A 481 13.97 6.75 0.65
N GLN A 482 13.57 6.16 1.76
CA GLN A 482 12.82 4.90 1.81
C GLN A 482 11.64 5.08 2.78
N GLY A 483 10.46 4.56 2.45
CA GLY A 483 9.25 4.81 3.24
C GLY A 483 9.29 4.17 4.63
N ILE A 484 8.73 2.96 4.74
CA ILE A 484 8.70 2.18 5.97
C ILE A 484 9.70 1.03 5.85
N ASN A 485 10.74 1.01 6.69
CA ASN A 485 11.79 0.01 6.70
C ASN A 485 11.67 -0.88 7.95
N LEU A 486 11.53 -2.19 7.75
CA LEU A 486 11.34 -3.19 8.80
C LEU A 486 12.53 -4.14 8.85
N TRP A 487 13.19 -4.20 10.00
CA TRP A 487 14.37 -5.03 10.25
C TRP A 487 14.12 -5.97 11.42
N ASN A 488 13.94 -7.26 11.16
CA ASN A 488 13.69 -8.27 12.20
C ASN A 488 12.57 -7.85 13.18
N CYS A 489 11.45 -7.37 12.62
CA CYS A 489 10.25 -6.98 13.36
C CYS A 489 8.98 -7.25 12.56
N SER A 490 7.84 -7.33 13.24
CA SER A 490 6.57 -7.79 12.65
C SER A 490 5.38 -6.89 12.99
N PRO A 491 5.42 -5.59 12.66
CA PRO A 491 4.34 -4.66 12.97
C PRO A 491 3.07 -4.94 12.16
N THR A 492 1.97 -4.33 12.58
CA THR A 492 0.77 -4.19 11.75
C THR A 492 0.78 -2.82 11.06
N ILE A 493 0.72 -2.83 9.73
CA ILE A 493 0.60 -1.64 8.89
C ILE A 493 -0.75 -1.72 8.18
N SER A 494 -1.68 -0.84 8.54
CA SER A 494 -3.01 -0.87 7.93
C SER A 494 -3.60 0.49 7.63
N HIS A 495 -4.49 0.57 6.64
CA HIS A 495 -5.21 1.81 6.29
C HIS A 495 -4.29 3.02 6.09
N THR A 496 -3.08 2.77 5.58
CA THR A 496 -2.00 3.74 5.50
C THR A 496 -1.68 4.05 4.03
N VAL A 497 -1.34 5.31 3.77
CA VAL A 497 -0.87 5.79 2.47
C VAL A 497 0.65 5.83 2.48
N VAL A 498 1.32 5.18 1.52
CA VAL A 498 2.78 5.19 1.39
C VAL A 498 3.15 5.59 -0.03
N ARG A 499 3.70 6.80 -0.20
CA ARG A 499 3.85 7.40 -1.52
C ARG A 499 5.07 8.28 -1.66
N TRP A 500 5.56 8.43 -2.89
CA TRP A 500 6.58 9.44 -3.24
C TRP A 500 7.87 9.27 -2.46
N ASN A 501 8.18 8.02 -2.11
CA ASN A 501 9.45 7.67 -1.53
C ASN A 501 10.43 7.33 -2.65
N ASN A 502 11.69 7.67 -2.45
CA ASN A 502 12.70 7.55 -3.50
C ASN A 502 12.99 6.08 -3.87
N TRP A 503 12.98 5.19 -2.89
CA TRP A 503 13.19 3.75 -3.03
C TRP A 503 11.87 3.00 -2.82
N GLU A 504 11.84 1.99 -1.96
CA GLU A 504 10.63 1.23 -1.67
C GLU A 504 9.63 2.02 -0.83
N GLY A 505 8.35 1.73 -1.05
CA GLY A 505 7.30 2.15 -0.13
C GLY A 505 7.45 1.45 1.22
N ILE A 506 7.42 0.11 1.21
CA ILE A 506 7.61 -0.71 2.41
C ILE A 506 8.69 -1.77 2.14
N TYR A 507 9.70 -1.84 2.99
CA TYR A 507 10.82 -2.78 2.86
C TYR A 507 10.92 -3.67 4.10
N LEU A 508 11.02 -4.98 3.90
CA LEU A 508 11.16 -5.99 4.95
C LEU A 508 12.48 -6.71 4.77
N GLU A 509 13.28 -6.78 5.83
CA GLU A 509 14.52 -7.54 5.85
C GLU A 509 14.66 -8.36 7.13
N SER A 510 15.19 -9.58 6.96
CA SER A 510 15.54 -10.51 8.05
C SER A 510 14.34 -10.93 8.91
N TYR A 511 13.67 -12.02 8.55
CA TYR A 511 12.69 -12.74 9.41
C TYR A 511 11.44 -11.96 9.86
N CYS A 512 11.06 -10.91 9.14
CA CYS A 512 9.85 -10.14 9.43
C CYS A 512 8.58 -10.96 9.16
N LYS A 513 7.54 -10.78 9.99
CA LYS A 513 6.21 -11.39 9.82
C LYS A 513 5.07 -10.38 9.86
N ALA A 514 5.28 -9.22 9.23
CA ALA A 514 4.34 -8.11 9.29
C ALA A 514 2.97 -8.45 8.67
N LEU A 515 1.93 -7.81 9.19
CA LEU A 515 0.62 -7.73 8.55
C LEU A 515 0.50 -6.39 7.82
N ILE A 516 0.36 -6.42 6.51
CA ILE A 516 0.25 -5.24 5.64
C ILE A 516 -1.10 -5.30 4.93
N GLU A 517 -2.06 -4.49 5.39
CA GLU A 517 -3.42 -4.57 4.88
C GLU A 517 -4.17 -3.25 4.65
N ASN A 518 -5.07 -3.23 3.66
CA ASN A 518 -5.92 -2.06 3.40
C ASN A 518 -5.13 -0.76 3.12
N ASN A 519 -3.92 -0.88 2.59
CA ASN A 519 -3.05 0.26 2.32
C ASN A 519 -3.17 0.73 0.86
N LEU A 520 -2.82 2.00 0.65
CA LEU A 520 -2.64 2.59 -0.65
C LEU A 520 -1.16 2.94 -0.83
N ILE A 521 -0.47 2.22 -1.71
CA ILE A 521 0.98 2.33 -1.91
C ILE A 521 1.23 2.71 -3.37
N TYR A 522 1.79 3.89 -3.64
CA TYR A 522 1.92 4.33 -5.03
C TYR A 522 3.02 5.34 -5.29
N GLU A 523 3.51 5.37 -6.53
CA GLU A 523 4.50 6.35 -7.00
C GLU A 523 5.74 6.37 -6.09
N ASN A 524 6.21 5.19 -5.70
CA ASN A 524 7.50 4.99 -5.04
C ASN A 524 8.54 4.61 -6.10
N GLY A 525 9.78 5.06 -5.96
CA GLY A 525 10.78 4.97 -7.04
C GLY A 525 11.35 3.59 -7.31
N TYR A 526 11.11 2.64 -6.40
CA TYR A 526 11.50 1.24 -6.57
C TYR A 526 10.29 0.32 -6.42
N ASN A 527 10.33 -0.69 -5.55
CA ASN A 527 9.19 -1.57 -5.32
C ASN A 527 8.10 -0.89 -4.46
N GLY A 528 6.84 -1.25 -4.67
CA GLY A 528 5.78 -0.87 -3.73
C GLY A 528 6.04 -1.50 -2.36
N ILE A 529 6.23 -2.82 -2.36
CA ILE A 529 6.68 -3.61 -1.21
C ILE A 529 7.84 -4.51 -1.65
N ALA A 530 8.92 -4.57 -0.88
CA ALA A 530 9.98 -5.57 -1.07
C ALA A 530 10.21 -6.37 0.21
N MET A 531 10.49 -7.66 0.05
CA MET A 531 10.79 -8.58 1.12
C MET A 531 12.05 -9.36 0.80
N GLU A 532 13.12 -9.17 1.56
CA GLU A 532 14.42 -9.79 1.31
C GLU A 532 14.92 -10.54 2.56
N GLN A 533 15.60 -11.68 2.37
CA GLN A 533 16.23 -12.46 3.46
C GLN A 533 15.24 -13.07 4.49
N PHE A 534 14.52 -14.12 4.09
CA PHE A 534 13.80 -15.05 4.98
C PHE A 534 12.59 -14.48 5.73
N ASN A 535 11.84 -13.55 5.13
CA ASN A 535 10.59 -13.04 5.71
C ASN A 535 9.41 -14.00 5.51
N ASP A 536 8.32 -13.79 6.27
CA ASP A 536 7.07 -14.55 6.20
C ASP A 536 5.88 -13.63 6.54
N ALA A 537 5.46 -12.81 5.56
CA ALA A 537 4.50 -11.72 5.77
C ALA A 537 3.13 -11.99 5.11
N THR A 538 2.10 -11.32 5.64
CA THR A 538 0.75 -11.32 5.07
C THR A 538 0.46 -9.95 4.46
N ILE A 539 0.15 -9.93 3.17
CA ILE A 539 -0.10 -8.72 2.38
C ILE A 539 -1.48 -8.85 1.75
N ARG A 540 -2.47 -8.09 2.22
CA ARG A 540 -3.85 -8.25 1.75
C ARG A 540 -4.66 -6.97 1.61
N TYR A 541 -5.60 -6.94 0.66
CA TYR A 541 -6.49 -5.79 0.45
C TYR A 541 -5.76 -4.46 0.18
N ASN A 542 -4.54 -4.49 -0.35
CA ASN A 542 -3.79 -3.27 -0.69
C ASN A 542 -4.01 -2.89 -2.17
N THR A 543 -4.00 -1.59 -2.49
CA THR A 543 -3.71 -1.13 -3.86
C THR A 543 -2.26 -0.70 -3.93
N ILE A 544 -1.52 -1.28 -4.87
CA ILE A 544 -0.12 -0.99 -5.12
C ILE A 544 0.04 -0.60 -6.59
N MET A 545 0.44 0.64 -6.86
CA MET A 545 0.48 1.13 -8.24
C MET A 545 1.58 2.10 -8.58
N ARG A 546 1.99 2.11 -9.85
CA ARG A 546 2.99 3.05 -10.37
C ARG A 546 4.29 3.04 -9.56
N SER A 547 4.73 1.86 -9.17
CA SER A 547 6.06 1.66 -8.57
C SER A 547 7.13 1.64 -9.67
N GLY A 548 8.33 2.13 -9.37
CA GLY A 548 9.44 2.21 -10.32
C GLY A 548 10.00 0.86 -10.74
N THR A 549 9.64 -0.21 -10.05
CA THR A 549 9.89 -1.61 -10.44
C THR A 549 8.61 -2.43 -10.24
N HIS A 550 8.60 -3.37 -9.29
CA HIS A 550 7.48 -4.28 -9.05
C HIS A 550 6.47 -3.68 -8.08
N GLY A 551 5.23 -4.19 -8.13
CA GLY A 551 4.27 -3.94 -7.05
C GLY A 551 4.75 -4.58 -5.74
N ILE A 552 4.95 -5.89 -5.75
CA ILE A 552 5.53 -6.66 -4.63
C ILE A 552 6.70 -7.51 -5.14
N HIS A 553 7.86 -7.37 -4.50
CA HIS A 553 9.04 -8.18 -4.74
C HIS A 553 9.36 -9.10 -3.55
N VAL A 554 9.66 -10.37 -3.83
CA VAL A 554 9.90 -11.41 -2.83
C VAL A 554 11.22 -12.12 -3.12
N ASP A 555 12.23 -11.93 -2.28
CA ASP A 555 13.54 -12.55 -2.40
C ASP A 555 13.79 -13.42 -1.15
N ALA A 556 14.10 -14.71 -1.39
CA ALA A 556 14.41 -15.69 -0.35
C ALA A 556 13.40 -15.70 0.82
N SER A 557 12.15 -15.35 0.54
CA SER A 557 11.10 -15.05 1.52
C SER A 557 9.79 -15.74 1.17
N THR A 558 8.87 -15.83 2.13
CA THR A 558 7.49 -16.30 1.94
C THR A 558 6.52 -15.12 1.99
N ALA A 559 5.73 -14.94 0.94
CA ALA A 559 4.71 -13.90 0.87
C ALA A 559 3.31 -14.51 0.69
N ASN A 560 2.40 -14.16 1.61
CA ASN A 560 0.99 -14.52 1.52
C ASN A 560 0.22 -13.30 1.00
N VAL A 561 -0.05 -13.28 -0.29
CA VAL A 561 -0.57 -12.12 -1.03
C VAL A 561 -2.01 -12.37 -1.44
N ASP A 562 -2.97 -11.75 -0.76
CA ASP A 562 -4.40 -12.04 -0.94
C ASP A 562 -5.26 -10.79 -1.19
N HIS A 563 -6.13 -10.81 -2.20
CA HIS A 563 -7.07 -9.69 -2.48
C HIS A 563 -6.40 -8.32 -2.70
N ASN A 564 -5.24 -8.25 -3.36
CA ASN A 564 -4.59 -6.97 -3.69
C ASN A 564 -4.86 -6.54 -5.13
N LEU A 565 -4.83 -5.22 -5.38
CA LEU A 565 -4.81 -4.62 -6.71
C LEU A 565 -3.40 -4.12 -7.03
N LEU A 566 -2.73 -4.74 -8.00
CA LEU A 566 -1.38 -4.39 -8.41
C LEU A 566 -1.39 -3.88 -9.86
N LYS A 567 -1.21 -2.58 -10.05
CA LYS A 567 -1.40 -1.99 -11.39
C LYS A 567 -0.40 -0.92 -11.80
N GLU A 568 -0.19 -0.78 -13.10
CA GLU A 568 0.60 0.32 -13.68
C GLU A 568 2.05 0.40 -13.15
N ASN A 569 2.62 -0.71 -12.64
CA ASN A 569 4.01 -0.75 -12.19
C ASN A 569 4.97 -0.92 -13.38
N LYS A 570 6.19 -0.38 -13.27
CA LYS A 570 7.19 -0.36 -14.35
C LYS A 570 7.84 -1.71 -14.67
N ALA A 571 7.70 -2.69 -13.77
CA ALA A 571 8.02 -4.07 -14.01
C ALA A 571 6.76 -4.92 -13.80
N SER A 572 6.82 -6.00 -13.02
CA SER A 572 5.68 -6.89 -12.76
C SER A 572 4.80 -6.43 -11.62
N GLY A 573 3.54 -6.90 -11.58
CA GLY A 573 2.73 -6.78 -10.37
C GLY A 573 3.37 -7.52 -9.20
N LEU A 574 3.74 -8.78 -9.41
CA LEU A 574 4.44 -9.61 -8.43
C LEU A 574 5.77 -10.13 -9.00
N SER A 575 6.77 -10.29 -8.15
CA SER A 575 7.98 -11.04 -8.47
C SER A 575 8.44 -11.91 -7.31
N VAL A 576 9.04 -13.06 -7.61
CA VAL A 576 9.66 -13.96 -6.64
C VAL A 576 11.02 -14.44 -7.12
N ASP A 577 12.00 -14.47 -6.22
CA ASP A 577 13.39 -14.79 -6.50
C ASP A 577 14.07 -15.57 -5.35
N ASP A 578 15.23 -16.15 -5.63
CA ASP A 578 16.18 -16.74 -4.69
C ASP A 578 15.58 -17.78 -3.72
N ASN A 579 14.79 -18.70 -4.26
CA ASN A 579 14.06 -19.75 -3.52
C ASN A 579 12.92 -19.20 -2.65
N GLY A 580 12.32 -18.08 -3.06
CA GLY A 580 11.12 -17.53 -2.45
C GLY A 580 9.87 -18.39 -2.66
N THR A 581 8.88 -18.19 -1.80
CA THR A 581 7.55 -18.78 -1.88
C THR A 581 6.49 -17.68 -1.99
N LEU A 582 5.74 -17.68 -3.08
CA LEU A 582 4.67 -16.73 -3.35
C LEU A 582 3.32 -17.45 -3.34
N ASN A 583 2.54 -17.23 -2.27
CA ASN A 583 1.15 -17.67 -2.17
C ASN A 583 0.25 -16.50 -2.60
N ALA A 584 -0.07 -16.43 -3.89
CA ALA A 584 -0.85 -15.34 -4.46
C ALA A 584 -2.30 -15.78 -4.67
N SER A 585 -3.25 -15.24 -3.90
CA SER A 585 -4.67 -15.54 -4.05
C SER A 585 -5.56 -14.35 -4.33
N ASN A 586 -6.52 -14.50 -5.23
CA ASN A 586 -7.57 -13.51 -5.49
C ASN A 586 -7.05 -12.08 -5.74
N ASN A 587 -5.87 -11.91 -6.35
CA ASN A 587 -5.34 -10.58 -6.67
C ASN A 587 -5.79 -10.14 -8.06
N THR A 588 -5.96 -8.84 -8.28
CA THR A 588 -6.07 -8.25 -9.61
C THR A 588 -4.73 -7.63 -9.99
N ILE A 589 -4.11 -8.13 -11.06
CA ILE A 589 -2.83 -7.63 -11.57
C ILE A 589 -3.05 -7.10 -12.97
N GLU A 590 -2.93 -5.78 -13.16
CA GLU A 590 -3.29 -5.19 -14.45
C GLU A 590 -2.43 -4.02 -14.91
N ASN A 591 -2.25 -3.92 -16.23
CA ASN A 591 -1.57 -2.81 -16.90
C ASN A 591 -0.14 -2.57 -16.39
N ASN A 592 0.57 -3.60 -15.93
CA ASN A 592 1.98 -3.50 -15.56
C ASN A 592 2.86 -3.69 -16.82
N ASP A 593 4.00 -2.98 -16.89
CA ASP A 593 4.88 -3.01 -18.06
C ASP A 593 5.55 -4.40 -18.26
N GLY A 594 5.78 -5.13 -17.16
CA GLY A 594 6.34 -6.49 -17.12
C GLY A 594 5.30 -7.61 -17.04
N PRO A 595 5.72 -8.88 -16.85
CA PRO A 595 4.82 -10.03 -16.76
C PRO A 595 3.87 -9.99 -15.56
N ASP A 596 2.81 -10.80 -15.60
CA ASP A 596 1.87 -11.04 -14.50
C ASP A 596 2.61 -11.31 -13.17
N ILE A 597 3.45 -12.34 -13.19
CA ILE A 597 4.36 -12.73 -12.11
C ILE A 597 5.72 -13.02 -12.73
N ALA A 598 6.75 -12.26 -12.33
CA ALA A 598 8.14 -12.56 -12.66
C ALA A 598 8.68 -13.63 -11.69
N VAL A 599 9.28 -14.68 -12.23
CA VAL A 599 9.95 -15.72 -11.43
C VAL A 599 11.43 -15.72 -11.80
N GLY A 600 12.26 -15.33 -10.84
CA GLY A 600 13.70 -15.19 -10.99
C GLY A 600 14.47 -16.49 -10.78
N GLU A 601 15.69 -16.34 -10.29
CA GLU A 601 16.66 -17.38 -10.01
C GLU A 601 16.23 -18.29 -8.83
N GLY A 602 16.89 -19.44 -8.71
CA GLY A 602 16.59 -20.42 -7.66
C GLY A 602 15.37 -21.33 -7.92
N HIS A 603 15.03 -22.11 -6.89
CA HIS A 603 13.91 -23.04 -6.86
C HIS A 603 12.69 -22.41 -6.19
N ASN A 604 12.08 -21.42 -6.86
CA ASN A 604 10.93 -20.70 -6.33
C ASN A 604 9.67 -21.55 -6.33
N LYS A 605 8.72 -21.21 -5.45
CA LYS A 605 7.39 -21.82 -5.39
C LYS A 605 6.32 -20.76 -5.58
N VAL A 606 5.49 -20.91 -6.59
CA VAL A 606 4.39 -20.00 -6.89
C VAL A 606 3.08 -20.75 -6.85
N PHE A 607 2.21 -20.38 -5.91
CA PHE A 607 0.84 -20.88 -5.81
C PHE A 607 -0.11 -19.73 -6.12
N ALA A 608 -0.48 -19.58 -7.38
CA ALA A 608 -1.35 -18.53 -7.88
C ALA A 608 -2.79 -19.07 -8.03
N LYS A 609 -3.72 -18.66 -7.16
CA LYS A 609 -5.11 -19.15 -7.20
C LYS A 609 -6.15 -18.04 -7.13
N GLY A 610 -7.08 -18.00 -8.07
CA GLY A 610 -8.16 -17.01 -8.07
C GLY A 610 -7.75 -15.63 -8.61
N ASN A 611 -6.50 -15.45 -9.03
CA ASN A 611 -6.00 -14.16 -9.53
C ASN A 611 -6.57 -13.82 -10.91
N LEU A 612 -6.69 -12.52 -11.17
CA LEU A 612 -7.11 -11.93 -12.43
C LEU A 612 -5.96 -11.13 -13.03
N PHE A 613 -5.55 -11.50 -14.24
CA PHE A 613 -4.47 -10.87 -14.98
C PHE A 613 -5.03 -10.12 -16.19
N ARG A 614 -4.65 -8.84 -16.40
CA ARG A 614 -5.14 -8.03 -17.53
C ARG A 614 -4.06 -7.08 -18.07
N ASN A 615 -3.84 -7.09 -19.39
CA ASN A 615 -2.98 -6.10 -20.08
C ASN A 615 -1.56 -5.94 -19.50
N ASN A 616 -0.98 -6.99 -18.92
CA ASN A 616 0.42 -6.97 -18.50
C ASN A 616 1.35 -7.35 -19.67
N GLY A 617 2.64 -7.05 -19.54
CA GLY A 617 3.68 -7.33 -20.56
C GLY A 617 3.96 -8.82 -20.83
N GLY A 618 3.33 -9.75 -20.11
CA GLY A 618 3.50 -11.19 -20.29
C GLY A 618 2.73 -12.01 -19.26
N GLY A 619 2.71 -13.34 -19.45
CA GLY A 619 2.12 -14.28 -18.48
C GLY A 619 3.04 -14.51 -17.27
N ILE A 620 2.80 -15.58 -16.50
CA ILE A 620 3.78 -16.03 -15.49
C ILE A 620 5.01 -16.55 -16.24
N ASN A 621 6.17 -15.91 -16.05
CA ASN A 621 7.42 -16.30 -16.70
C ASN A 621 8.14 -17.36 -15.86
N PRO A 622 8.15 -18.65 -16.27
CA PRO A 622 8.67 -19.71 -15.42
C PRO A 622 10.21 -19.79 -15.47
N SER A 623 10.84 -19.92 -14.31
CA SER A 623 12.23 -20.40 -14.20
C SER A 623 12.25 -21.94 -14.26
N PRO A 624 13.19 -22.59 -14.99
CA PRO A 624 13.19 -24.05 -15.23
C PRO A 624 13.21 -24.93 -13.98
N LYS A 625 13.57 -24.36 -12.84
CA LYS A 625 13.76 -25.03 -11.55
C LYS A 625 12.61 -24.81 -10.57
N SER A 626 11.64 -23.96 -10.91
CA SER A 626 10.59 -23.49 -10.00
C SER A 626 9.30 -24.30 -10.11
N GLU A 627 8.59 -24.42 -8.99
CA GLU A 627 7.27 -25.04 -8.90
C GLU A 627 6.19 -23.97 -9.10
N ILE A 628 5.30 -24.14 -10.07
CA ILE A 628 4.27 -23.15 -10.39
C ILE A 628 2.91 -23.85 -10.52
N GLU A 629 1.97 -23.42 -9.69
CA GLU A 629 0.54 -23.72 -9.82
C GLU A 629 -0.20 -22.42 -10.16
N ASN A 630 -1.01 -22.44 -11.21
CA ASN A 630 -1.84 -21.30 -11.58
C ASN A 630 -3.28 -21.74 -11.87
N ILE A 631 -4.21 -21.28 -11.04
CA ILE A 631 -5.66 -21.43 -11.21
C ILE A 631 -6.24 -20.02 -11.34
N PRO A 632 -6.65 -19.59 -12.55
CA PRO A 632 -7.25 -18.26 -12.75
C PRO A 632 -8.51 -18.03 -11.90
N GLY A 633 -8.86 -16.77 -11.67
CA GLY A 633 -10.16 -16.40 -11.08
C GLY A 633 -10.54 -14.93 -11.23
N GLY A 634 -11.46 -14.49 -10.37
CA GLY A 634 -12.09 -13.17 -10.46
C GLY A 634 -11.23 -12.01 -9.96
N GLY A 635 -10.08 -12.30 -9.35
CA GLY A 635 -9.20 -11.29 -8.76
C GLY A 635 -9.77 -10.67 -7.49
N ALA A 636 -9.29 -9.48 -7.16
CA ALA A 636 -9.54 -8.80 -5.88
C ALA A 636 -10.92 -8.14 -5.79
N GLY A 637 -11.69 -8.13 -6.87
CA GLY A 637 -12.89 -7.30 -6.96
C GLY A 637 -12.55 -5.81 -6.86
N SER A 638 -13.46 -5.02 -6.27
CA SER A 638 -13.16 -3.62 -5.94
C SER A 638 -12.69 -3.55 -4.49
N LEU A 639 -11.64 -2.77 -4.24
CA LEU A 639 -11.13 -2.54 -2.90
C LEU A 639 -11.69 -1.22 -2.36
N VAL A 640 -12.26 -1.27 -1.16
CA VAL A 640 -12.77 -0.10 -0.44
C VAL A 640 -11.95 0.06 0.82
N TYR A 641 -11.32 1.24 0.96
CA TYR A 641 -10.37 1.50 2.04
C TYR A 641 -11.00 2.07 3.30
N GLY A 642 -12.23 2.60 3.23
CA GLY A 642 -12.91 3.19 4.38
C GLY A 642 -12.28 4.49 4.91
N TYR A 643 -11.35 5.10 4.18
CA TYR A 643 -10.79 6.42 4.48
C TYR A 643 -10.59 7.26 3.22
N LYS A 644 -10.61 8.58 3.38
CA LYS A 644 -10.24 9.51 2.31
C LYS A 644 -8.73 9.61 2.26
N VAL A 645 -8.15 9.38 1.08
CA VAL A 645 -6.77 9.77 0.82
C VAL A 645 -6.70 11.29 0.99
N PRO A 646 -5.77 11.85 1.78
CA PRO A 646 -5.64 13.29 1.92
C PRO A 646 -5.59 13.92 0.53
N ALA A 647 -6.53 14.81 0.22
CA ALA A 647 -6.60 15.46 -1.07
C ALA A 647 -5.31 16.26 -1.28
N GLY A 648 -4.48 15.79 -2.19
CA GLY A 648 -3.15 16.34 -2.43
C GLY A 648 -2.46 15.51 -3.50
N TYR A 649 -2.56 16.00 -4.73
CA TYR A 649 -1.64 15.84 -5.87
C TYR A 649 -0.99 14.46 -6.01
N GLU A 650 -1.36 13.62 -6.99
CA GLU A 650 -0.42 12.59 -7.47
C GLU A 650 0.84 13.28 -8.02
N LEU A 651 2.04 12.74 -7.80
CA LEU A 651 3.28 13.32 -8.33
C LEU A 651 3.19 13.48 -9.86
N GLY A 652 2.38 12.64 -10.51
CA GLY A 652 2.26 12.60 -11.96
C GLY A 652 3.51 12.03 -12.63
N TYR A 653 4.41 11.45 -11.84
CA TYR A 653 5.59 10.71 -12.22
C TYR A 653 5.97 9.72 -11.12
N ILE A 654 6.81 8.77 -11.48
CA ILE A 654 7.40 7.81 -10.56
C ILE A 654 8.80 8.31 -10.21
N PRO A 655 9.16 8.47 -8.91
CA PRO A 655 10.53 8.80 -8.53
C PRO A 655 11.54 7.94 -9.29
N GLY A 656 12.55 8.57 -9.87
CA GLY A 656 13.44 7.99 -10.87
C GLY A 656 13.22 8.44 -12.31
N ASP A 657 12.06 9.01 -12.63
CA ASP A 657 11.75 9.53 -13.97
C ASP A 657 12.75 10.63 -14.35
N SER A 658 13.57 10.38 -15.37
CA SER A 658 14.65 11.28 -15.78
C SER A 658 14.19 12.67 -16.25
N LEU A 659 12.91 12.83 -16.60
CA LEU A 659 12.34 14.10 -17.08
C LEU A 659 11.62 14.89 -15.99
N LYS A 660 11.16 14.22 -14.93
CA LYS A 660 10.26 14.82 -13.94
C LYS A 660 10.76 14.70 -12.50
N ASP A 661 11.61 13.73 -12.21
CA ASP A 661 12.17 13.59 -10.88
C ASP A 661 13.12 14.75 -10.57
N ARG A 662 12.99 15.25 -9.34
CA ARG A 662 13.79 16.34 -8.78
C ARG A 662 14.85 15.82 -7.83
N TYR A 663 14.81 14.54 -7.46
CA TYR A 663 15.87 13.91 -6.67
C TYR A 663 17.11 13.62 -7.53
N MET A 664 18.28 13.93 -6.96
CA MET A 664 19.54 13.87 -7.69
C MET A 664 20.18 12.48 -7.53
N TYR A 665 20.13 11.66 -8.59
CA TYR A 665 20.83 10.37 -8.63
C TYR A 665 22.27 10.48 -9.11
N VAL A 666 22.53 11.38 -10.05
CA VAL A 666 23.87 11.64 -10.60
C VAL A 666 24.30 13.03 -10.16
N TYR A 667 25.47 13.11 -9.54
CA TYR A 667 25.96 14.32 -8.91
C TYR A 667 26.80 15.17 -9.88
N PRO A 668 26.75 16.51 -9.76
CA PRO A 668 27.57 17.41 -10.57
C PRO A 668 29.06 17.22 -10.27
N ASP A 669 29.94 17.72 -11.15
CA ASP A 669 31.38 17.82 -10.86
C ASP A 669 31.66 18.64 -9.60
N ASP A 670 32.76 18.29 -8.91
CA ASP A 670 33.15 18.93 -7.65
C ASP A 670 34.67 19.03 -7.50
N GLU A 671 35.12 19.57 -6.37
CA GLU A 671 36.53 19.80 -6.05
C GLU A 671 37.38 18.54 -5.96
N THR A 672 36.76 17.37 -5.74
CA THR A 672 37.46 16.10 -5.58
C THR A 672 37.58 15.35 -6.90
N ARG A 673 36.58 15.49 -7.79
CA ARG A 673 36.50 14.71 -9.02
C ARG A 673 35.73 15.39 -10.16
N GLN A 674 36.04 14.94 -11.37
CA GLN A 674 35.31 15.27 -12.60
C GLN A 674 34.82 13.99 -13.30
N ILE A 675 33.56 13.95 -13.74
CA ILE A 675 33.02 12.86 -14.58
C ILE A 675 33.45 13.12 -16.02
N VAL A 676 34.34 12.26 -16.54
CA VAL A 676 34.89 12.41 -17.90
C VAL A 676 34.16 11.56 -18.95
N ASN A 677 33.49 10.48 -18.54
CA ASN A 677 32.63 9.69 -19.41
C ASN A 677 31.55 8.95 -18.61
N LYS A 678 30.46 8.58 -19.28
CA LYS A 678 29.35 7.78 -18.73
C LYS A 678 28.98 6.71 -19.76
N ILE A 679 28.90 5.44 -19.33
CA ILE A 679 28.55 4.32 -20.20
C ILE A 679 27.58 3.36 -19.48
N GLY A 680 27.04 2.40 -20.22
CA GLY A 680 26.20 1.33 -19.66
C GLY A 680 24.72 1.68 -19.53
N GLU A 681 24.23 2.63 -20.33
CA GLU A 681 22.79 2.89 -20.45
C GLU A 681 22.06 1.60 -20.90
N GLY A 682 21.05 1.18 -20.14
CA GLY A 682 20.25 -0.01 -20.44
C GLY A 682 20.90 -1.37 -20.08
N LEU A 683 22.05 -1.40 -19.38
CA LEU A 683 22.66 -2.65 -18.91
C LEU A 683 21.95 -3.29 -17.70
N GLY A 684 20.97 -2.62 -17.09
CA GLY A 684 20.40 -3.02 -15.80
C GLY A 684 21.33 -2.70 -14.62
N LEU A 685 21.07 -3.31 -13.45
CA LEU A 685 21.91 -3.17 -12.26
C LEU A 685 23.30 -3.81 -12.50
N THR A 686 24.38 -3.09 -12.22
CA THR A 686 25.76 -3.60 -12.37
C THR A 686 26.43 -3.82 -11.02
N TRP A 687 27.05 -4.98 -10.84
CA TRP A 687 27.61 -5.42 -9.55
C TRP A 687 29.12 -5.36 -9.46
N SER A 688 29.84 -5.46 -10.57
CA SER A 688 31.30 -5.54 -10.53
C SER A 688 31.96 -4.83 -11.69
N LEU A 689 33.21 -4.41 -11.53
CA LEU A 689 33.99 -3.72 -12.55
C LEU A 689 35.43 -4.20 -12.63
N ALA A 690 35.93 -4.45 -13.83
CA ALA A 690 37.36 -4.64 -14.07
C ALA A 690 37.83 -3.91 -15.33
N TRP A 691 39.10 -3.49 -15.32
CA TRP A 691 39.79 -2.94 -16.48
C TRP A 691 40.80 -3.95 -17.02
N ASP A 692 40.70 -4.31 -18.30
CA ASP A 692 41.62 -5.30 -18.91
C ASP A 692 42.85 -4.69 -19.58
N GLY A 693 43.08 -3.38 -19.42
CA GLY A 693 44.09 -2.63 -20.16
C GLY A 693 43.56 -1.92 -21.40
N GLN A 694 42.38 -2.30 -21.91
CA GLN A 694 41.76 -1.72 -23.10
C GLN A 694 40.24 -1.52 -23.02
N ASN A 695 39.54 -2.32 -22.22
CA ASN A 695 38.09 -2.41 -22.13
C ASN A 695 37.63 -2.53 -20.68
N ILE A 696 36.38 -2.15 -20.46
CA ILE A 696 35.71 -2.33 -19.17
C ILE A 696 34.95 -3.66 -19.19
N TRP A 697 35.08 -4.42 -18.11
CA TRP A 697 34.26 -5.59 -17.85
C TRP A 697 33.31 -5.29 -16.70
N THR A 698 32.07 -5.78 -16.81
CA THR A 698 31.07 -5.67 -15.75
C THR A 698 30.21 -6.90 -15.70
N ALA A 699 29.79 -7.31 -14.49
CA ALA A 699 28.66 -8.22 -14.34
C ALA A 699 27.38 -7.41 -14.04
N ALA A 700 26.28 -7.74 -14.71
CA ALA A 700 24.97 -7.17 -14.43
C ALA A 700 24.10 -8.14 -13.63
N LEU A 701 22.89 -7.70 -13.26
CA LEU A 701 21.83 -8.57 -12.74
C LEU A 701 21.59 -9.73 -13.72
N TRP A 702 21.16 -10.90 -13.22
CA TRP A 702 20.91 -12.13 -14.00
C TRP A 702 22.15 -12.91 -14.46
N GLY A 703 23.33 -12.56 -13.93
CA GLY A 703 24.57 -13.28 -14.17
C GLY A 703 25.22 -12.98 -15.53
N ASP A 704 24.76 -11.99 -16.30
CA ASP A 704 25.46 -11.61 -17.53
C ASP A 704 26.77 -10.87 -17.24
N VAL A 705 27.85 -11.27 -17.92
CA VAL A 705 29.13 -10.56 -17.91
C VAL A 705 29.39 -9.96 -19.28
N TYR A 706 29.60 -8.64 -19.29
CA TYR A 706 29.80 -7.84 -20.49
C TYR A 706 31.21 -7.29 -20.57
N LYS A 707 31.78 -7.31 -21.78
CA LYS A 707 32.94 -6.50 -22.16
C LYS A 707 32.44 -5.29 -22.93
N LEU A 708 32.76 -4.09 -22.46
CA LEU A 708 32.28 -2.82 -22.97
C LEU A 708 33.42 -2.00 -23.57
N ASP A 709 33.13 -1.32 -24.68
CA ASP A 709 33.98 -0.23 -25.13
C ASP A 709 33.99 0.90 -24.09
N PRO A 710 35.16 1.39 -23.64
CA PRO A 710 35.22 2.40 -22.60
C PRO A 710 34.80 3.81 -23.08
N ASN A 711 34.73 4.05 -24.39
CA ASN A 711 34.34 5.35 -24.91
C ASN A 711 32.84 5.38 -25.22
N THR A 712 32.31 4.32 -25.84
CA THR A 712 30.93 4.29 -26.31
C THR A 712 29.98 3.47 -25.42
N GLY A 713 30.49 2.57 -24.58
CA GLY A 713 29.68 1.60 -23.85
C GLY A 713 29.17 0.43 -24.70
N GLU A 714 29.59 0.33 -25.97
CA GLU A 714 29.17 -0.75 -26.86
C GLU A 714 29.60 -2.13 -26.31
N ILE A 715 28.66 -3.07 -26.28
CA ILE A 715 28.92 -4.45 -25.87
C ILE A 715 29.76 -5.15 -26.95
N LYS A 716 31.03 -5.41 -26.66
CA LYS A 716 31.95 -6.14 -27.57
C LYS A 716 31.79 -7.65 -27.47
N THR A 717 31.53 -8.16 -26.28
CA THR A 717 31.20 -9.57 -26.04
C THR A 717 30.37 -9.68 -24.76
N HIS A 718 29.57 -10.74 -24.68
CA HIS A 718 28.83 -11.12 -23.48
C HIS A 718 28.91 -12.62 -23.29
N TRP A 719 28.83 -13.07 -22.05
CA TRP A 719 28.64 -14.46 -21.68
C TRP A 719 27.97 -14.55 -20.32
N ILE A 720 27.34 -15.70 -20.05
CA ILE A 720 26.62 -15.94 -18.80
C ILE A 720 27.62 -16.46 -17.76
N TYR A 721 27.68 -15.78 -16.63
CA TYR A 721 28.46 -16.17 -15.48
C TYR A 721 27.88 -17.46 -14.88
N PRO A 722 28.73 -18.47 -14.59
CA PRO A 722 28.24 -19.76 -14.12
C PRO A 722 27.80 -19.76 -12.65
N GLY A 723 28.16 -18.73 -11.88
CA GLY A 723 27.78 -18.57 -10.48
C GLY A 723 26.58 -17.64 -10.30
N PRO A 724 25.94 -17.63 -9.13
CA PRO A 724 24.75 -16.82 -8.86
C PRO A 724 25.03 -15.32 -8.66
N GLN A 725 26.19 -14.91 -8.11
CA GLN A 725 26.35 -13.52 -7.63
C GLN A 725 27.77 -12.95 -7.80
N ALA A 726 28.07 -12.45 -9.00
CA ALA A 726 29.37 -11.85 -9.37
C ALA A 726 29.59 -10.42 -8.81
N TRP A 727 29.74 -10.30 -7.49
CA TRP A 727 29.77 -9.02 -6.76
C TRP A 727 31.06 -8.19 -6.86
N GLY A 728 32.17 -8.79 -7.28
CA GLY A 728 33.39 -8.06 -7.55
C GLY A 728 34.26 -8.75 -8.59
N MET A 729 35.04 -7.96 -9.33
CA MET A 729 35.81 -8.44 -10.46
C MET A 729 37.17 -7.75 -10.54
N THR A 730 38.21 -8.48 -10.94
CA THR A 730 39.52 -7.90 -11.29
C THR A 730 40.14 -8.64 -12.47
N PHE A 731 41.13 -8.02 -13.10
CA PHE A 731 41.92 -8.63 -14.17
C PHE A 731 43.39 -8.74 -13.75
N ASP A 732 44.00 -9.90 -13.97
CA ASP A 732 45.38 -10.15 -13.54
C ASP A 732 46.45 -9.92 -14.63
N GLY A 733 46.03 -9.47 -15.81
CA GLY A 733 46.87 -9.36 -17.01
C GLY A 733 46.58 -10.45 -18.05
N GLU A 734 45.91 -11.55 -17.66
CA GLU A 734 45.58 -12.68 -18.52
C GLU A 734 44.13 -13.16 -18.34
N ASN A 735 43.65 -13.22 -17.10
CA ASN A 735 42.37 -13.80 -16.70
C ASN A 735 41.57 -12.84 -15.81
N LEU A 736 40.25 -12.99 -15.85
CA LEU A 736 39.33 -12.37 -14.91
C LEU A 736 39.28 -13.19 -13.61
N TRP A 737 39.15 -12.49 -12.50
CA TRP A 737 38.92 -13.06 -11.18
C TRP A 737 37.65 -12.46 -10.62
N ILE A 738 36.66 -13.30 -10.33
CA ILE A 738 35.33 -12.87 -9.87
C ILE A 738 35.08 -13.46 -8.50
N ASN A 739 34.68 -12.64 -7.53
CA ASN A 739 34.17 -13.16 -6.26
C ASN A 739 32.66 -13.40 -6.37
N ASP A 740 32.26 -14.63 -6.05
CA ASP A 740 30.88 -15.05 -5.93
C ASP A 740 30.41 -14.89 -4.48
N PHE A 741 29.40 -14.04 -4.25
CA PHE A 741 28.92 -13.76 -2.91
C PHE A 741 28.20 -14.95 -2.29
N ALA A 742 27.20 -15.51 -2.98
CA ALA A 742 26.39 -16.60 -2.47
C ALA A 742 27.18 -17.90 -2.31
N GLU A 743 28.05 -18.24 -3.27
CA GLU A 743 28.87 -19.45 -3.16
C GLU A 743 30.11 -19.29 -2.28
N LYS A 744 30.45 -18.05 -1.89
CA LYS A 744 31.60 -17.71 -1.04
C LYS A 744 32.92 -18.17 -1.65
N LYS A 745 33.07 -18.02 -2.97
CA LYS A 745 34.24 -18.46 -3.74
C LYS A 745 34.78 -17.33 -4.60
N VAL A 746 36.05 -17.46 -4.98
CA VAL A 746 36.64 -16.69 -6.07
C VAL A 746 36.86 -17.64 -7.25
N TYR A 747 36.42 -17.22 -8.43
CA TYR A 747 36.60 -17.92 -9.70
C TYR A 747 37.65 -17.23 -10.56
N GLN A 748 38.64 -17.99 -11.02
CA GLN A 748 39.52 -17.58 -12.11
C GLN A 748 38.88 -17.98 -13.43
N MET A 749 38.76 -17.04 -14.35
CA MET A 749 38.05 -17.22 -15.60
C MET A 749 38.83 -16.63 -16.77
N THR A 750 38.79 -17.36 -17.88
CA THR A 750 39.18 -16.84 -19.20
C THR A 750 38.23 -15.73 -19.65
N LEU A 751 38.66 -14.94 -20.64
CA LEU A 751 37.87 -13.83 -21.19
C LEU A 751 36.61 -14.29 -21.95
N ASP A 752 36.52 -15.55 -22.35
CA ASP A 752 35.35 -16.18 -22.96
C ASP A 752 34.47 -16.95 -21.95
N GLY A 753 34.69 -16.75 -20.65
CA GLY A 753 33.80 -17.26 -19.59
C GLY A 753 34.08 -18.69 -19.12
N LYS A 754 35.16 -19.33 -19.57
CA LYS A 754 35.56 -20.64 -19.05
C LYS A 754 36.27 -20.51 -17.70
N VAL A 755 35.75 -21.22 -16.70
CA VAL A 755 36.37 -21.38 -15.36
C VAL A 755 37.67 -22.19 -15.47
N LEU A 756 38.75 -21.64 -14.93
CA LEU A 756 40.07 -22.27 -14.87
C LEU A 756 40.37 -22.86 -13.50
N SER A 757 40.05 -22.13 -12.45
CA SER A 757 40.25 -22.54 -11.05
C SER A 757 39.29 -21.79 -10.13
N SER A 758 39.17 -22.26 -8.89
CA SER A 758 38.47 -21.53 -7.84
C SER A 758 39.01 -21.86 -6.46
N PHE A 759 38.80 -20.96 -5.52
CA PHE A 759 39.12 -21.16 -4.10
C PHE A 759 38.08 -20.49 -3.20
N THR A 760 37.99 -20.92 -1.95
CA THR A 760 37.06 -20.37 -0.96
C THR A 760 37.53 -19.01 -0.46
N ILE A 761 36.61 -18.06 -0.30
CA ILE A 761 36.90 -16.74 0.25
C ILE A 761 37.43 -16.90 1.70
N PRO A 762 38.56 -16.27 2.08
CA PRO A 762 39.15 -16.45 3.41
C PRO A 762 38.40 -15.84 4.59
N ASP A 763 37.35 -15.03 4.36
CA ASP A 763 36.57 -14.40 5.43
C ASP A 763 35.78 -15.49 6.21
N PRO A 764 36.06 -15.68 7.52
CA PRO A 764 35.45 -16.75 8.30
C PRO A 764 33.97 -16.50 8.62
N THR A 765 33.46 -15.29 8.38
CA THR A 765 32.16 -14.81 8.82
C THR A 765 31.18 -14.48 7.68
N GLY A 766 31.58 -14.59 6.41
CA GLY A 766 30.70 -14.28 5.26
C GLY A 766 31.45 -14.15 3.93
N GLY A 767 30.74 -13.93 2.81
CA GLY A 767 31.33 -13.76 1.47
C GLY A 767 32.24 -12.52 1.32
N ALA A 768 32.38 -11.98 0.11
CA ALA A 768 33.21 -10.80 -0.16
C ALA A 768 32.43 -9.71 -0.90
N LYS A 769 32.80 -8.45 -0.66
CA LYS A 769 32.25 -7.28 -1.36
C LYS A 769 32.98 -7.00 -2.68
N GLY A 770 34.29 -7.18 -2.71
CA GLY A 770 35.10 -6.93 -3.89
C GLY A 770 36.46 -7.58 -3.86
N ILE A 771 37.11 -7.56 -5.01
CA ILE A 771 38.41 -8.17 -5.24
C ILE A 771 39.26 -7.28 -6.13
N THR A 772 40.56 -7.18 -5.85
CA THR A 772 41.51 -6.49 -6.73
C THR A 772 42.84 -7.23 -6.84
N TRP A 773 43.68 -6.80 -7.78
CA TRP A 773 44.98 -7.38 -8.10
C TRP A 773 46.06 -6.31 -8.09
N ASP A 774 47.16 -6.54 -7.37
CA ASP A 774 48.28 -5.56 -7.30
C ASP A 774 49.46 -5.85 -8.24
N GLY A 775 49.35 -6.89 -9.09
CA GLY A 775 50.44 -7.41 -9.90
C GLY A 775 51.10 -8.66 -9.34
N ASN A 776 50.92 -8.95 -8.04
CA ASN A 776 51.50 -10.13 -7.37
C ASN A 776 50.48 -10.94 -6.57
N TYR A 777 49.54 -10.27 -5.90
CA TYR A 777 48.55 -10.87 -5.01
C TYR A 777 47.13 -10.37 -5.30
N LEU A 778 46.16 -11.23 -5.01
CA LEU A 778 44.75 -10.86 -4.96
C LEU A 778 44.44 -10.30 -3.56
N TYR A 779 43.60 -9.27 -3.52
CA TYR A 779 43.12 -8.66 -2.29
C TYR A 779 41.61 -8.70 -2.28
N ILE A 780 41.04 -9.35 -1.27
CA ILE A 780 39.60 -9.63 -1.17
C ILE A 780 39.05 -8.87 0.03
N LEU A 781 38.05 -8.02 -0.20
CA LEU A 781 37.38 -7.25 0.84
C LEU A 781 36.24 -8.07 1.46
N GLY A 782 36.31 -8.33 2.76
CA GLY A 782 35.31 -9.12 3.48
C GLY A 782 33.91 -8.47 3.53
N TRP A 783 32.88 -9.30 3.61
CA TRP A 783 31.49 -8.84 3.75
C TRP A 783 31.19 -8.31 5.14
N THR A 784 31.29 -9.21 6.13
CA THR A 784 31.00 -8.93 7.55
C THR A 784 32.22 -8.41 8.29
N SER A 785 33.43 -8.67 7.79
CA SER A 785 34.66 -8.17 8.38
C SER A 785 35.12 -6.86 7.72
N SER A 786 35.65 -5.91 8.50
CA SER A 786 36.33 -4.72 7.98
C SER A 786 37.79 -5.04 7.59
N LYS A 787 38.00 -6.14 6.86
CA LYS A 787 39.33 -6.69 6.54
C LYS A 787 39.50 -6.88 5.04
N ILE A 788 40.72 -6.63 4.57
CA ILE A 788 41.20 -7.01 3.25
C ILE A 788 42.11 -8.23 3.41
N TYR A 789 41.76 -9.34 2.78
CA TYR A 789 42.52 -10.58 2.79
C TYR A 789 43.46 -10.61 1.58
N GLN A 790 44.76 -10.65 1.83
CA GLN A 790 45.77 -10.80 0.78
C GLN A 790 46.00 -12.30 0.56
N VAL A 791 45.81 -12.75 -0.69
CA VAL A 791 45.97 -14.15 -1.08
C VAL A 791 46.81 -14.29 -2.35
N ASP A 792 47.45 -15.43 -2.53
CA ASP A 792 48.02 -15.80 -3.83
C ASP A 792 46.95 -16.30 -4.81
N LYS A 793 47.36 -16.63 -6.05
CA LYS A 793 46.43 -17.14 -7.08
C LYS A 793 45.87 -18.54 -6.76
N GLN A 794 46.41 -19.23 -5.76
CA GLN A 794 45.91 -20.52 -5.27
C GLN A 794 44.93 -20.34 -4.11
N GLY A 795 44.68 -19.11 -3.66
CA GLY A 795 43.82 -18.79 -2.53
C GLY A 795 44.49 -18.95 -1.17
N GLN A 796 45.81 -19.15 -1.12
CA GLN A 796 46.53 -19.24 0.15
C GLN A 796 46.59 -17.86 0.80
N LEU A 797 46.13 -17.75 2.05
CA LEU A 797 46.21 -16.53 2.82
C LEU A 797 47.67 -16.14 3.11
N ILE A 798 48.07 -14.98 2.62
CA ILE A 798 49.40 -14.40 2.82
C ILE A 798 49.38 -13.40 3.98
N GLY A 799 48.30 -12.63 4.10
CA GLY A 799 48.17 -11.59 5.12
C GLY A 799 46.76 -11.03 5.22
N THR A 800 46.55 -10.18 6.21
CA THR A 800 45.27 -9.50 6.45
C THR A 800 45.53 -8.06 6.82
N ILE A 801 44.81 -7.15 6.18
CA ILE A 801 44.86 -5.72 6.44
C ILE A 801 43.55 -5.33 7.14
N GLN A 802 43.64 -4.78 8.33
CA GLN A 802 42.48 -4.28 9.07
C GLN A 802 42.20 -2.84 8.64
N ILE A 803 41.02 -2.57 8.10
CA ILE A 803 40.62 -1.21 7.75
C ILE A 803 40.25 -0.46 9.05
N GLN A 804 40.75 0.78 9.19
CA GLN A 804 40.36 1.69 10.27
C GLN A 804 38.84 1.94 10.24
N GLU A 805 38.17 2.00 11.40
CA GLU A 805 36.71 2.03 11.50
C GLU A 805 36.02 3.01 10.54
N GLY A 806 35.03 2.48 9.81
CA GLY A 806 34.05 3.21 8.99
C GLY A 806 34.39 3.39 7.51
N ILE A 807 33.55 3.01 6.53
CA ILE A 807 32.99 1.68 6.20
C ILE A 807 33.37 1.52 4.73
N ALA A 808 34.03 0.43 4.32
CA ALA A 808 34.05 0.05 2.91
C ALA A 808 32.75 -0.75 2.65
N VAL A 809 31.81 -0.16 1.92
CA VAL A 809 30.45 -0.70 1.73
C VAL A 809 30.31 -1.54 0.46
N GLY A 810 31.18 -1.32 -0.52
CA GLY A 810 31.16 -2.01 -1.80
C GLY A 810 32.50 -2.65 -2.15
N GLY A 811 32.80 -2.74 -3.44
CA GLY A 811 33.98 -3.40 -3.97
C GLY A 811 35.29 -2.63 -3.77
N LEU A 812 36.36 -3.10 -4.43
CA LEU A 812 37.74 -2.75 -4.11
C LEU A 812 38.58 -2.66 -5.38
N THR A 813 39.38 -1.60 -5.52
CA THR A 813 40.37 -1.50 -6.60
C THR A 813 41.73 -1.01 -6.12
N TRP A 814 42.77 -1.25 -6.92
CA TRP A 814 44.17 -0.91 -6.62
C TRP A 814 44.72 0.08 -7.65
N ASP A 815 45.24 1.22 -7.20
CA ASP A 815 45.75 2.27 -8.09
C ASP A 815 47.25 2.15 -8.42
N GLY A 816 47.94 1.15 -7.86
CA GLY A 816 49.39 1.01 -7.91
C GLY A 816 50.09 1.31 -6.58
N ASN A 817 49.46 2.11 -5.70
CA ASN A 817 50.01 2.52 -4.40
C ASN A 817 48.99 2.43 -3.24
N TYR A 818 47.71 2.60 -3.53
CA TYR A 818 46.60 2.64 -2.56
C TYR A 818 45.42 1.81 -3.05
N PHE A 819 44.63 1.34 -2.09
CA PHE A 819 43.31 0.79 -2.36
C PHE A 819 42.27 1.90 -2.43
N TRP A 820 41.24 1.69 -3.25
CA TRP A 820 40.05 2.52 -3.29
C TRP A 820 38.81 1.65 -3.11
N ALA A 821 37.85 2.13 -2.32
CA ALA A 821 36.60 1.43 -2.06
C ALA A 821 35.47 2.44 -1.81
N PRO A 822 34.21 2.16 -2.19
CA PRO A 822 33.08 2.99 -1.78
C PRO A 822 32.88 2.93 -0.26
N GLY A 823 32.49 4.04 0.35
CA GLY A 823 32.36 4.17 1.80
C GLY A 823 31.62 5.42 2.27
N GLY A 824 31.59 5.62 3.60
CA GLY A 824 30.74 6.63 4.24
C GLY A 824 30.98 8.09 3.82
N LYS A 825 32.09 8.42 3.14
CA LYS A 825 32.38 9.75 2.58
C LYS A 825 32.34 9.78 1.04
N GLY A 826 31.72 8.79 0.41
CA GLY A 826 31.76 8.59 -1.05
C GLY A 826 32.70 7.44 -1.42
N ILE A 827 33.90 7.74 -1.91
CA ILE A 827 34.91 6.74 -2.27
C ILE A 827 36.20 7.03 -1.48
N VAL A 828 36.60 6.09 -0.63
CA VAL A 828 37.73 6.24 0.30
C VAL A 828 39.02 5.66 -0.28
N LYS A 829 40.14 6.31 0.03
CA LYS A 829 41.51 5.90 -0.30
C LYS A 829 42.19 5.32 0.93
N ILE A 830 42.69 4.09 0.81
CA ILE A 830 43.20 3.29 1.92
C ILE A 830 44.65 2.87 1.64
N ASP A 831 45.55 3.08 2.59
CA ASP A 831 46.94 2.61 2.49
C ASP A 831 47.09 1.10 2.79
N ARG A 832 48.29 0.56 2.58
CA ARG A 832 48.59 -0.86 2.83
C ARG A 832 48.51 -1.27 4.30
N GLN A 833 48.39 -0.32 5.22
CA GLN A 833 48.19 -0.55 6.64
C GLN A 833 46.71 -0.49 7.03
N GLY A 834 45.82 -0.21 6.07
CA GLY A 834 44.38 -0.12 6.28
C GLY A 834 43.91 1.24 6.79
N LYS A 835 44.77 2.26 6.76
CA LYS A 835 44.41 3.62 7.19
C LYS A 835 43.74 4.36 6.02
N ILE A 836 42.64 5.05 6.32
CA ILE A 836 42.03 5.98 5.37
C ILE A 836 42.92 7.23 5.28
N VAL A 837 43.47 7.48 4.09
CA VAL A 837 44.43 8.57 3.83
C VAL A 837 43.88 9.65 2.90
N GLY A 838 42.70 9.44 2.33
CA GLY A 838 42.00 10.38 1.47
C GLY A 838 40.60 9.87 1.08
N ALA A 839 39.85 10.70 0.37
CA ALA A 839 38.55 10.33 -0.20
C ALA A 839 38.19 11.27 -1.36
N ILE A 840 37.24 10.85 -2.19
CA ILE A 840 36.54 11.69 -3.16
C ILE A 840 35.03 11.48 -2.99
N TYR A 841 34.21 12.43 -3.42
CA TYR A 841 32.77 12.23 -3.47
C TYR A 841 32.40 11.25 -4.59
N SER A 842 31.33 10.49 -4.38
CA SER A 842 30.77 9.63 -5.42
C SER A 842 30.30 10.46 -6.63
N ALA A 843 30.17 9.79 -7.77
CA ALA A 843 29.55 10.38 -8.96
C ALA A 843 28.03 10.27 -8.93
N SER A 844 27.50 9.38 -8.10
CA SER A 844 26.08 9.05 -8.05
C SER A 844 25.71 8.29 -6.77
N GLU A 845 24.40 8.25 -6.50
CA GLU A 845 23.82 7.38 -5.47
C GLU A 845 24.10 5.90 -5.79
N GLY A 846 24.35 5.12 -4.73
CA GLY A 846 24.52 3.66 -4.85
C GLY A 846 25.83 3.19 -5.52
N THR A 847 26.91 3.98 -5.48
CA THR A 847 28.22 3.52 -5.97
C THR A 847 28.64 2.20 -5.31
N TRP A 848 28.98 1.17 -6.10
CA TRP A 848 29.22 -0.18 -5.59
C TRP A 848 30.61 -0.75 -5.85
N ASP A 849 31.05 -0.94 -7.10
CA ASP A 849 32.39 -1.48 -7.41
C ASP A 849 33.21 -0.49 -8.24
N LEU A 850 34.54 -0.71 -8.27
CA LEU A 850 35.51 0.22 -8.84
C LEU A 850 36.54 -0.50 -9.71
N ALA A 851 37.04 0.19 -10.73
CA ALA A 851 38.22 -0.25 -11.48
C ALA A 851 39.20 0.90 -11.73
N TRP A 852 40.50 0.62 -11.67
CA TRP A 852 41.54 1.60 -12.00
C TRP A 852 42.09 1.33 -13.40
N ASP A 853 42.06 2.33 -14.30
CA ASP A 853 42.56 2.17 -15.68
C ASP A 853 44.04 2.57 -15.86
N GLY A 854 44.71 2.96 -14.78
CA GLY A 854 46.06 3.53 -14.79
C GLY A 854 46.09 5.05 -14.75
N SER A 855 44.97 5.74 -15.01
CA SER A 855 44.88 7.20 -14.98
C SER A 855 43.57 7.74 -14.38
N TYR A 856 42.49 6.97 -14.49
CA TYR A 856 41.15 7.31 -14.04
C TYR A 856 40.58 6.19 -13.18
N LEU A 857 39.73 6.59 -12.25
CA LEU A 857 38.92 5.67 -11.46
C LEU A 857 37.58 5.47 -12.16
N TRP A 858 37.18 4.23 -12.35
CA TRP A 858 35.87 3.86 -12.84
C TRP A 858 35.01 3.42 -11.68
N ALA A 859 33.73 3.78 -11.69
CA ALA A 859 32.77 3.43 -10.65
C ALA A 859 31.46 2.96 -11.28
N CYS A 860 30.91 1.84 -10.79
CA CYS A 860 29.56 1.41 -11.14
C CYS A 860 28.58 1.80 -10.04
N GLN A 861 27.30 1.94 -10.42
CA GLN A 861 26.24 2.37 -9.52
C GLN A 861 25.06 1.40 -9.50
N ARG A 862 24.40 1.33 -8.35
CA ARG A 862 23.18 0.57 -8.11
C ARG A 862 21.95 1.48 -8.11
N THR A 863 21.66 2.10 -9.25
CA THR A 863 20.35 2.72 -9.50
C THR A 863 19.36 1.66 -9.99
N ASN A 864 18.07 2.00 -10.02
CA ASN A 864 17.01 1.08 -10.45
C ASN A 864 17.34 0.46 -11.83
N GLU A 865 17.26 -0.87 -11.90
CA GLU A 865 17.62 -1.68 -13.07
C GLU A 865 16.78 -1.36 -14.31
N ASN A 866 15.55 -0.86 -14.13
CA ASN A 866 14.65 -0.53 -15.23
C ASN A 866 14.87 0.88 -15.77
N TRP A 867 15.73 1.69 -15.15
CA TRP A 867 16.04 3.02 -15.64
C TRP A 867 17.08 2.96 -16.76
N HIS A 868 16.82 3.74 -17.81
CA HIS A 868 17.71 3.89 -18.96
C HIS A 868 18.85 4.91 -18.71
N ASP A 869 19.28 5.10 -17.47
CA ASP A 869 20.44 5.92 -17.11
C ASP A 869 21.75 5.14 -17.23
N ALA A 870 22.86 5.87 -17.37
CA ALA A 870 24.20 5.32 -17.39
C ALA A 870 24.54 4.66 -16.05
N LYS A 871 25.19 3.50 -16.09
CA LYS A 871 25.49 2.69 -14.90
C LYS A 871 26.96 2.75 -14.46
N ILE A 872 27.84 3.23 -15.33
CA ILE A 872 29.29 3.22 -15.12
C ILE A 872 29.87 4.59 -15.46
N PHE A 873 30.70 5.12 -14.56
CA PHE A 873 31.23 6.48 -14.60
C PHE A 873 32.75 6.44 -14.60
N LYS A 874 33.35 7.15 -15.56
CA LYS A 874 34.79 7.39 -15.60
C LYS A 874 35.11 8.68 -14.86
N LEU A 875 35.96 8.61 -13.84
CA LEU A 875 36.25 9.70 -12.91
C LEU A 875 37.71 10.12 -12.99
N LYS A 876 37.93 11.42 -13.18
CA LYS A 876 39.22 12.05 -12.98
C LYS A 876 39.30 12.56 -11.55
N ILE A 877 40.27 12.07 -10.79
CA ILE A 877 40.56 12.56 -9.45
C ILE A 877 41.29 13.90 -9.55
N LEU A 878 40.74 14.94 -8.92
CA LEU A 878 41.31 16.28 -8.86
C LEU A 878 42.02 16.52 -7.52
N SER A 879 41.43 16.03 -6.43
CA SER A 879 41.95 16.09 -5.07
C SER A 879 41.37 14.92 -4.28
N ASP A 880 42.20 14.22 -3.49
CA ASP A 880 41.76 13.14 -2.59
C ASP A 880 41.51 13.64 -1.16
N LYS A 881 41.21 14.94 -1.02
CA LYS A 881 40.87 15.62 0.22
C LYS A 881 39.55 16.35 0.02
N PRO A 882 38.41 15.73 0.41
CA PRO A 882 37.09 16.36 0.37
C PRO A 882 37.00 17.53 1.34
#